data_AF-A0A533ZEK5-F1
#
_entry.id   AF-A0A533ZEK5-F1
#
_cell.length_a   1.000
_cell.length_b   1.000
_cell.length_c   1.000
_cell.angle_alpha   90.00
_cell.angle_beta   90.00
_cell.angle_gamma   90.00
#
_symmetry.space_group_name_H-M   'P 1'
#
loop_
_entity.id
_entity.type
_entity.pdbx_description
1 polymer ?
#
loop_
_entity_poly.entity_id
_entity_poly.type
_entity_poly.pdbx_seq_one_letter_code
_entity_poly.pdbx_strand_id
1 'polypeptide(L)'
;MTSILKRSASGTSVSVLATSSTGEGALYQAFYYPNRLEGVNEIKWTGYTQGLFLDAFGNLREDTDADGRLILQNDHIIKTRYDSSVSEVKVDRYADANGDGKADTTTPFETVGLKEIQGIWEAGKQLALMASSARKILTWVDTDYDGVVDGGEQIPFATANSATLAPYLRAGAAPFTADNLINFIRGEQVAGLRDRQVTVGAGLQVWKLGDPIDSTPTVVGAPKERYDLIYGDASYATFFQQYRNRRQVAYVGANDGMLHAFNVGFYHRGDDPNTTLEVEHGWFTRTATDNSGGPVLGQELWGFIPYQLLPHLQWLARTDYTHVYYVDLKPKVTDARIFAADADHPNGWGTILIGGFRMGGSCGACTAGTGAPPMTVTADFGSGVQTRTFYSAYFVMDITNPEQDPKLLWVFTDPTLGLATSYPAVLRVNPSAAPKTDNTSAKWVMAVGSGPTGYSGSSVQTGKMFAINLATGPGIGNILVSTFPTSDANAFMGDLVSLDADFDYRADATYLGNVINNGGGPDWAGKLYRLTTGGGNPNLSMWGIGSGSNRVPTVLLTSFPSNGSTKVGPIAAAPTVTMDESSKLWVFFGSGRFYSTLDIGNTDAQHFFGVKDPVLTSSCTQATVTNCERPNLLDVSSATVCAVCTGNQVTGVSGVTSLLGSSSTTLQGMVQSMDGWVTVLPALRERALVSPTLLGGIVFFTTFIPTDDLCAASGTGNLYGLFYLTGSAFKPAVIGATTVGSETIVNRSIDLGTAGMASSMAVHIGGQGTGGSGATSGSGCTGRVTGFIQSSTGTLSQFCANPALSTWSRYISWVSTRE
;
A
#
# COMPACT_ATOMS: atom_id res chain seq x y z
N MET A 1 23.58 -9.94 -18.88
CA MET A 1 22.53 -8.89 -18.97
C MET A 1 21.16 -9.43 -19.36
N THR A 2 21.03 -10.39 -20.29
CA THR A 2 19.73 -10.95 -20.74
C THR A 2 18.99 -11.83 -19.72
N SER A 3 19.63 -12.35 -18.66
CA SER A 3 18.94 -13.13 -17.61
C SER A 3 18.34 -12.29 -16.48
N ILE A 4 18.71 -11.01 -16.35
CA ILE A 4 18.14 -10.09 -15.33
C ILE A 4 16.76 -9.59 -15.75
N LEU A 5 16.55 -9.35 -17.05
CA LEU A 5 15.28 -8.85 -17.59
C LEU A 5 14.18 -9.92 -17.62
N LYS A 6 14.52 -11.21 -17.54
CA LYS A 6 13.57 -12.34 -17.62
C LYS A 6 12.96 -12.76 -16.28
N ARG A 7 13.27 -12.04 -15.20
CA ARG A 7 12.87 -12.39 -13.82
C ARG A 7 11.52 -11.80 -13.47
N SER A 8 10.79 -12.46 -12.56
CA SER A 8 9.66 -11.84 -11.91
C SER A 8 10.15 -10.68 -11.03
N ALA A 9 9.37 -9.61 -11.01
CA ALA A 9 9.61 -8.44 -10.18
C ALA A 9 8.28 -7.96 -9.58
N SER A 10 8.40 -7.22 -8.48
CA SER A 10 7.29 -6.58 -7.77
C SER A 10 7.87 -5.40 -6.96
N GLY A 11 7.13 -4.33 -6.76
CA GLY A 11 7.38 -3.30 -5.75
C GLY A 11 6.23 -3.22 -4.74
N THR A 12 5.29 -4.16 -4.81
CA THR A 12 4.02 -4.17 -4.08
C THR A 12 4.02 -5.13 -2.91
N SER A 13 3.13 -4.87 -1.94
CA SER A 13 2.78 -5.86 -0.92
C SER A 13 1.69 -6.80 -1.44
N VAL A 14 1.41 -7.86 -0.66
CA VAL A 14 0.19 -8.66 -0.83
C VAL A 14 -1.02 -7.98 -0.19
N SER A 15 -2.21 -8.33 -0.67
CA SER A 15 -3.49 -8.01 -0.04
C SER A 15 -4.05 -9.26 0.61
N VAL A 16 -4.25 -9.27 1.92
CA VAL A 16 -4.87 -10.40 2.62
C VAL A 16 -6.32 -10.04 2.93
N LEU A 17 -7.25 -10.89 2.50
CA LEU A 17 -8.66 -10.82 2.86
C LEU A 17 -9.05 -12.11 3.58
N ALA A 18 -8.97 -12.09 4.92
CA ALA A 18 -9.55 -13.10 5.78
C ALA A 18 -10.96 -12.68 6.18
N THR A 19 -11.95 -13.52 5.90
CA THR A 19 -13.39 -13.23 6.08
C THR A 19 -14.02 -14.10 7.16
N SER A 20 -13.29 -15.09 7.67
CA SER A 20 -13.74 -15.99 8.73
C SER A 20 -13.06 -15.71 10.08
N SER A 21 -13.70 -16.11 11.19
CA SER A 21 -13.09 -16.07 12.52
C SER A 21 -11.92 -17.04 12.70
N THR A 22 -11.76 -17.97 11.74
CA THR A 22 -10.69 -18.98 11.65
C THR A 22 -9.54 -18.54 10.75
N GLY A 23 -9.67 -17.39 10.06
CA GLY A 23 -8.65 -16.82 9.19
C GLY A 23 -8.69 -17.29 7.73
N GLU A 24 -9.56 -18.25 7.39
CA GLU A 24 -9.81 -18.65 5.99
C GLU A 24 -10.29 -17.47 5.13
N GLY A 25 -9.85 -17.46 3.88
CA GLY A 25 -10.16 -16.42 2.91
C GLY A 25 -9.25 -16.51 1.68
N ALA A 26 -8.80 -15.37 1.19
CA ALA A 26 -7.92 -15.30 0.03
C ALA A 26 -6.81 -14.26 0.19
N LEU A 27 -5.69 -14.51 -0.47
CA LEU A 27 -4.58 -13.58 -0.63
C LEU A 27 -4.47 -13.17 -2.09
N TYR A 28 -4.28 -11.88 -2.34
CA TYR A 28 -4.12 -11.33 -3.68
C TYR A 28 -2.69 -10.81 -3.87
N GLN A 29 -2.07 -11.28 -4.94
CA GLN A 29 -0.68 -10.99 -5.27
C GLN A 29 -0.59 -10.33 -6.64
N ALA A 30 0.22 -9.28 -6.76
CA ALA A 30 0.59 -8.67 -8.03
C ALA A 30 2.10 -8.79 -8.27
N PHE A 31 2.48 -9.07 -9.52
CA PHE A 31 3.87 -9.15 -9.97
C PHE A 31 3.94 -8.88 -11.48
N TYR A 32 5.14 -8.70 -12.02
CA TYR A 32 5.35 -8.47 -13.43
C TYR A 32 6.65 -9.10 -13.93
N TYR A 33 6.79 -9.18 -15.26
CA TYR A 33 8.03 -9.55 -15.93
C TYR A 33 8.47 -8.41 -16.85
N PRO A 34 9.67 -7.83 -16.68
CA PRO A 34 10.20 -6.80 -17.56
C PRO A 34 10.37 -7.28 -19.01
N ASN A 35 10.73 -8.55 -19.19
CA ASN A 35 10.86 -9.23 -20.48
C ASN A 35 10.42 -10.70 -20.34
N ARG A 36 9.58 -11.15 -21.26
CA ARG A 36 9.22 -12.55 -21.50
C ARG A 36 9.47 -12.88 -22.98
N LEU A 37 9.97 -14.08 -23.25
CA LEU A 37 10.07 -14.57 -24.63
C LEU A 37 8.79 -15.31 -25.04
N GLU A 38 8.34 -15.04 -26.25
CA GLU A 38 7.32 -15.80 -26.97
C GLU A 38 7.93 -16.27 -28.31
N GLY A 39 8.39 -17.52 -28.35
CA GLY A 39 9.25 -18.00 -29.43
C GLY A 39 10.55 -17.19 -29.50
N VAL A 40 10.70 -16.39 -30.56
CA VAL A 40 11.84 -15.46 -30.75
C VAL A 40 11.53 -14.01 -30.37
N ASN A 41 10.26 -13.69 -30.10
CA ASN A 41 9.82 -12.33 -29.81
C ASN A 41 10.01 -12.01 -28.32
N GLU A 42 10.49 -10.79 -28.05
CA GLU A 42 10.61 -10.24 -26.70
C GLU A 42 9.36 -9.40 -26.38
N ILE A 43 8.56 -9.90 -25.45
CA ILE A 43 7.38 -9.21 -24.92
C ILE A 43 7.77 -8.58 -23.59
N LYS A 44 7.72 -7.25 -23.53
CA LYS A 44 8.17 -6.51 -22.34
C LYS A 44 6.99 -6.16 -21.43
N TRP A 45 7.27 -6.00 -20.13
CA TRP A 45 6.38 -5.39 -19.13
C TRP A 45 4.99 -6.04 -19.05
N THR A 46 4.95 -7.37 -18.91
CA THR A 46 3.70 -8.11 -18.70
C THR A 46 3.37 -8.15 -17.22
N GLY A 47 2.25 -7.56 -16.80
CA GLY A 47 1.78 -7.62 -15.42
C GLY A 47 0.81 -8.76 -15.16
N TYR A 48 0.78 -9.23 -13.92
CA TYR A 48 -0.02 -10.34 -13.42
C TYR A 48 -0.67 -9.92 -12.10
N THR A 49 -1.90 -10.37 -11.89
CA THR A 49 -2.58 -10.26 -10.59
C THR A 49 -3.39 -11.52 -10.37
N GLN A 50 -3.17 -12.19 -9.24
CA GLN A 50 -3.79 -13.47 -8.94
C GLN A 50 -4.43 -13.49 -7.55
N GLY A 51 -5.49 -14.28 -7.42
CA GLY A 51 -6.08 -14.67 -6.14
C GLY A 51 -5.65 -16.08 -5.76
N LEU A 52 -5.20 -16.26 -4.52
CA LEU A 52 -4.80 -17.53 -3.94
C LEU A 52 -5.66 -17.82 -2.71
N PHE A 53 -5.97 -19.08 -2.46
CA PHE A 53 -6.64 -19.45 -1.22
C PHE A 53 -5.71 -19.27 -0.03
N LEU A 54 -6.31 -18.93 1.10
CA LEU A 54 -5.65 -18.86 2.40
C LEU A 54 -6.43 -19.72 3.38
N ASP A 55 -5.81 -20.81 3.85
CA ASP A 55 -6.48 -21.74 4.78
C ASP A 55 -6.43 -21.25 6.24
N ALA A 56 -7.09 -21.99 7.13
CA ALA A 56 -7.18 -21.66 8.56
C ALA A 56 -5.81 -21.59 9.27
N PHE A 57 -4.80 -22.30 8.77
CA PHE A 57 -3.44 -22.30 9.33
C PHE A 57 -2.54 -21.25 8.67
N GLY A 58 -3.07 -20.51 7.70
CA GLY A 58 -2.32 -19.50 6.95
C GLY A 58 -1.43 -20.11 5.88
N ASN A 59 -1.73 -21.32 5.38
CA ASN A 59 -1.08 -21.81 4.16
C ASN A 59 -1.73 -21.16 2.94
N LEU A 60 -0.89 -20.81 1.97
CA LEU A 60 -1.35 -20.44 0.64
C LEU A 60 -1.66 -21.70 -0.16
N ARG A 61 -2.78 -21.68 -0.88
CA ARG A 61 -3.24 -22.80 -1.70
C ARG A 61 -3.63 -22.34 -3.10
N GLU A 62 -3.33 -23.21 -4.06
CA GLU A 62 -3.83 -23.13 -5.42
C GLU A 62 -5.29 -23.58 -5.50
N ASP A 63 -5.95 -23.27 -6.60
CA ASP A 63 -7.24 -23.80 -7.05
C ASP A 63 -6.93 -24.82 -8.16
N THR A 64 -6.65 -26.06 -7.75
CA THR A 64 -5.95 -27.05 -8.61
C THR A 64 -6.86 -27.63 -9.69
N ASP A 65 -8.14 -27.73 -9.41
CA ASP A 65 -9.18 -28.16 -10.34
C ASP A 65 -9.95 -26.97 -10.97
N ALA A 66 -9.61 -25.74 -10.58
CA ALA A 66 -10.14 -24.48 -11.11
C ALA A 66 -11.66 -24.34 -10.92
N ASP A 67 -12.17 -24.82 -9.78
CA ASP A 67 -13.58 -24.82 -9.44
C ASP A 67 -14.00 -23.62 -8.53
N GLY A 68 -13.01 -22.88 -8.03
CA GLY A 68 -13.21 -21.72 -7.15
C GLY A 68 -13.61 -22.08 -5.73
N ARG A 69 -13.40 -23.33 -5.29
CA ARG A 69 -13.71 -23.85 -3.96
C ARG A 69 -12.43 -24.35 -3.31
N LEU A 70 -12.31 -24.13 -2.00
CA LEU A 70 -11.15 -24.62 -1.26
C LEU A 70 -11.44 -26.00 -0.65
N ILE A 71 -10.95 -27.05 -1.29
CA ILE A 71 -11.01 -28.43 -0.80
C ILE A 71 -9.59 -28.88 -0.47
N LEU A 72 -9.27 -29.06 0.82
CA LEU A 72 -7.89 -29.25 1.28
C LEU A 72 -7.17 -30.44 0.64
N GLN A 73 -7.90 -31.51 0.28
CA GLN A 73 -7.35 -32.71 -0.36
C GLN A 73 -7.06 -32.52 -1.85
N ASN A 74 -7.80 -31.64 -2.52
CA ASN A 74 -7.63 -31.37 -3.95
C ASN A 74 -6.65 -30.21 -4.16
N ASP A 75 -6.76 -29.17 -3.33
CA ASP A 75 -6.03 -27.91 -3.46
C ASP A 75 -4.69 -27.91 -2.75
N HIS A 76 -3.64 -27.89 -3.55
CA HIS A 76 -2.28 -28.04 -3.08
C HIS A 76 -1.79 -26.81 -2.30
N ILE A 77 -1.07 -27.09 -1.22
CA ILE A 77 -0.33 -26.08 -0.47
C ILE A 77 0.86 -25.63 -1.31
N ILE A 78 1.05 -24.32 -1.42
CA ILE A 78 2.18 -23.73 -2.14
C ILE A 78 3.09 -22.91 -1.23
N LYS A 79 4.39 -22.99 -1.51
CA LYS A 79 5.41 -22.14 -0.90
C LYS A 79 6.32 -21.56 -1.96
N THR A 80 6.47 -20.24 -1.96
CA THR A 80 7.39 -19.58 -2.88
C THR A 80 8.79 -19.49 -2.27
N ARG A 81 9.83 -19.65 -3.07
CA ARG A 81 11.22 -19.41 -2.68
C ARG A 81 12.00 -18.77 -3.83
N TYR A 82 12.98 -17.94 -3.50
CA TYR A 82 13.92 -17.43 -4.48
C TYR A 82 15.06 -18.43 -4.69
N ASP A 83 15.22 -18.94 -5.91
CA ASP A 83 16.34 -19.81 -6.26
C ASP A 83 17.50 -18.98 -6.79
N SER A 84 18.55 -18.83 -5.99
CA SER A 84 19.72 -18.00 -6.33
C SER A 84 20.56 -18.58 -7.47
N SER A 85 20.48 -19.89 -7.75
CA SER A 85 21.28 -20.55 -8.79
C SER A 85 20.81 -20.18 -10.20
N VAL A 86 19.49 -20.06 -10.38
CA VAL A 86 18.84 -19.66 -11.64
C VAL A 86 18.31 -18.22 -11.59
N SER A 87 18.31 -17.60 -10.40
CA SER A 87 17.78 -16.27 -10.13
C SER A 87 16.30 -16.09 -10.51
N GLU A 88 15.48 -17.08 -10.14
CA GLU A 88 14.04 -17.09 -10.40
C GLU A 88 13.27 -17.44 -9.12
N VAL A 89 12.03 -16.97 -9.02
CA VAL A 89 11.11 -17.45 -7.99
C VAL A 89 10.55 -18.79 -8.42
N LYS A 90 10.70 -19.78 -7.53
CA LYS A 90 10.14 -21.12 -7.66
C LYS A 90 9.00 -21.30 -6.67
N VAL A 91 8.06 -22.15 -7.04
CA VAL A 91 6.87 -22.48 -6.26
C VAL A 91 6.89 -23.97 -6.01
N ASP A 92 6.99 -24.35 -4.73
CA ASP A 92 7.01 -25.72 -4.27
C ASP A 92 5.59 -26.13 -3.90
N ARG A 93 5.08 -27.21 -4.49
CA ARG A 93 3.74 -27.77 -4.26
C ARG A 93 3.77 -28.95 -3.30
N TYR A 94 2.83 -28.96 -2.36
CA TYR A 94 2.69 -29.99 -1.33
C TYR A 94 1.26 -30.53 -1.31
N ALA A 95 1.14 -31.85 -1.17
CA ALA A 95 -0.14 -32.53 -1.00
C ALA A 95 -0.57 -32.55 0.48
N ASP A 96 -1.88 -32.60 0.68
CA ASP A 96 -2.58 -32.71 1.97
C ASP A 96 -3.69 -33.77 1.80
N ALA A 97 -3.31 -35.01 1.52
CA ALA A 97 -4.22 -36.08 1.16
C ALA A 97 -5.14 -36.50 2.32
N ASN A 98 -4.75 -36.19 3.56
CA ASN A 98 -5.56 -36.45 4.75
C ASN A 98 -6.53 -35.29 5.07
N GLY A 99 -6.38 -34.14 4.44
CA GLY A 99 -7.21 -32.94 4.61
C GLY A 99 -7.09 -32.31 6.00
N ASP A 100 -5.95 -32.45 6.67
CA ASP A 100 -5.73 -31.92 8.02
C ASP A 100 -5.21 -30.48 8.03
N GLY A 101 -5.06 -29.87 6.85
CA GLY A 101 -4.57 -28.52 6.68
C GLY A 101 -3.04 -28.43 6.67
N LYS A 102 -2.32 -29.55 6.59
CA LYS A 102 -0.86 -29.62 6.65
C LYS A 102 -0.31 -30.42 5.48
N ALA A 103 0.89 -30.07 5.07
CA ALA A 103 1.63 -30.85 4.10
C ALA A 103 1.95 -32.24 4.68
N ASP A 104 1.61 -33.31 3.95
CA ASP A 104 1.87 -34.70 4.35
C ASP A 104 3.38 -35.00 4.46
N THR A 105 4.20 -34.28 3.69
CA THR A 105 5.66 -34.43 3.70
C THR A 105 6.37 -33.07 3.74
N THR A 106 7.64 -33.08 4.12
CA THR A 106 8.48 -31.89 4.14
C THR A 106 9.10 -31.57 2.79
N THR A 107 8.91 -32.43 1.78
CA THR A 107 9.47 -32.29 0.44
C THR A 107 8.36 -32.05 -0.58
N PRO A 108 8.48 -31.06 -1.46
CA PRO A 108 7.46 -30.84 -2.47
C PRO A 108 7.42 -31.99 -3.47
N PHE A 109 6.24 -32.33 -3.97
CA PHE A 109 6.10 -33.32 -5.03
C PHE A 109 6.39 -32.71 -6.42
N GLU A 110 6.28 -31.39 -6.54
CA GLU A 110 6.54 -30.63 -7.76
C GLU A 110 7.07 -29.23 -7.42
N THR A 111 7.96 -28.72 -8.27
CA THR A 111 8.43 -27.33 -8.23
C THR A 111 8.22 -26.67 -9.59
N VAL A 112 7.48 -25.56 -9.63
CA VAL A 112 7.15 -24.80 -10.86
C VAL A 112 7.60 -23.34 -10.78
N GLY A 113 7.45 -22.57 -11.86
CA GLY A 113 7.66 -21.12 -11.86
C GLY A 113 6.47 -20.33 -11.31
N LEU A 114 6.71 -19.10 -10.87
CA LEU A 114 5.65 -18.23 -10.28
C LEU A 114 4.41 -18.05 -11.16
N LYS A 115 4.59 -17.95 -12.50
CA LYS A 115 3.49 -17.79 -13.46
C LYS A 115 2.68 -19.08 -13.71
N GLU A 116 3.16 -20.22 -13.23
CA GLU A 116 2.52 -21.53 -13.41
C GLU A 116 1.60 -21.86 -12.24
N ILE A 117 1.45 -20.92 -11.30
CA ILE A 117 0.51 -21.01 -10.21
C ILE A 117 -0.91 -21.09 -10.77
N GLN A 118 -1.69 -22.05 -10.27
CA GLN A 118 -3.11 -22.16 -10.57
C GLN A 118 -3.89 -21.46 -9.46
N GLY A 119 -3.99 -20.13 -9.54
CA GLY A 119 -4.82 -19.37 -8.60
C GLY A 119 -6.30 -19.48 -8.92
N ILE A 120 -7.14 -19.07 -7.97
CA ILE A 120 -8.62 -18.91 -8.09
C ILE A 120 -8.95 -18.16 -9.39
N TRP A 121 -8.12 -17.17 -9.71
CA TRP A 121 -8.10 -16.49 -10.99
C TRP A 121 -6.76 -15.80 -11.22
N GLU A 122 -6.45 -15.51 -12.48
CA GLU A 122 -5.32 -14.67 -12.89
C GLU A 122 -5.81 -13.62 -13.89
N ALA A 123 -5.75 -12.35 -13.49
CA ALA A 123 -6.36 -11.22 -14.19
C ALA A 123 -5.74 -10.97 -15.56
N GLY A 124 -4.42 -11.12 -15.73
CA GLY A 124 -3.74 -10.94 -17.00
C GLY A 124 -4.21 -11.93 -18.06
N LYS A 125 -4.37 -13.21 -17.69
CA LYS A 125 -4.92 -14.30 -18.50
C LYS A 125 -6.37 -14.04 -18.86
N GLN A 126 -7.21 -13.71 -17.88
CA GLN A 126 -8.62 -13.40 -18.14
C GLN A 126 -8.77 -12.19 -19.07
N LEU A 127 -7.95 -11.16 -18.85
CA LEU A 127 -7.95 -9.96 -19.68
C LEU A 127 -7.40 -10.23 -21.09
N ALA A 128 -6.38 -11.10 -21.23
CA ALA A 128 -5.86 -11.52 -22.53
C ALA A 128 -6.92 -12.27 -23.35
N LEU A 129 -7.72 -13.13 -22.71
CA LEU A 129 -8.81 -13.88 -23.34
C LEU A 129 -10.06 -13.03 -23.65
N MET A 130 -10.24 -11.90 -22.95
CA MET A 130 -11.33 -10.96 -23.21
C MET A 130 -11.15 -10.21 -24.53
N ALA A 131 -12.19 -10.16 -25.38
CA ALA A 131 -12.14 -9.39 -26.62
C ALA A 131 -11.96 -7.88 -26.35
N SER A 132 -11.15 -7.20 -27.17
CA SER A 132 -10.92 -5.74 -27.08
C SER A 132 -12.23 -4.94 -27.10
N SER A 133 -13.21 -5.38 -27.89
CA SER A 133 -14.53 -4.75 -28.01
C SER A 133 -15.41 -4.92 -26.77
N ALA A 134 -15.22 -5.99 -26.00
CA ALA A 134 -15.98 -6.26 -24.78
C ALA A 134 -15.48 -5.43 -23.58
N ARG A 135 -14.25 -4.90 -23.64
CA ARG A 135 -13.66 -4.13 -22.54
C ARG A 135 -14.37 -2.80 -22.33
N LYS A 136 -14.73 -2.52 -21.08
CA LYS A 136 -15.29 -1.25 -20.64
C LYS A 136 -14.18 -0.37 -20.07
N ILE A 137 -13.65 0.50 -20.90
CA ILE A 137 -12.62 1.46 -20.48
C ILE A 137 -13.25 2.84 -20.44
N LEU A 138 -13.15 3.49 -19.29
CA LEU A 138 -13.64 4.83 -19.02
C LEU A 138 -12.46 5.79 -18.99
N THR A 139 -12.71 7.02 -19.40
CA THR A 139 -11.79 8.15 -19.21
C THR A 139 -12.64 9.39 -19.00
N TRP A 140 -12.00 10.55 -18.90
CA TRP A 140 -12.71 11.81 -18.93
C TRP A 140 -11.95 12.84 -19.75
N VAL A 141 -12.67 13.84 -20.25
CA VAL A 141 -12.13 14.95 -21.02
C VAL A 141 -12.69 16.27 -20.49
N ASP A 142 -11.79 17.17 -20.13
CA ASP A 142 -12.09 18.52 -19.63
C ASP A 142 -12.46 19.43 -20.82
N THR A 143 -13.72 19.43 -21.25
CA THR A 143 -14.08 20.03 -22.55
C THR A 143 -14.06 21.55 -22.49
N ASP A 144 -14.46 22.13 -21.36
CA ASP A 144 -14.50 23.58 -21.14
C ASP A 144 -13.23 24.14 -20.49
N TYR A 145 -12.29 23.27 -20.09
CA TYR A 145 -10.98 23.62 -19.56
C TYR A 145 -11.02 24.35 -18.21
N ASP A 146 -11.97 23.99 -17.35
CA ASP A 146 -12.09 24.54 -16.01
C ASP A 146 -11.39 23.68 -14.92
N GLY A 147 -11.00 22.46 -15.28
CA GLY A 147 -10.31 21.50 -14.42
C GLY A 147 -11.19 20.81 -13.39
N VAL A 148 -12.52 20.90 -13.53
CA VAL A 148 -13.53 20.20 -12.74
C VAL A 148 -14.05 19.01 -13.56
N VAL A 149 -14.62 18.02 -12.90
CA VAL A 149 -15.25 16.88 -13.57
C VAL A 149 -16.75 17.15 -13.64
N ASP A 150 -17.24 17.43 -14.84
CA ASP A 150 -18.64 17.75 -15.07
C ASP A 150 -19.47 16.58 -15.62
N GLY A 151 -20.79 16.74 -15.49
CA GLY A 151 -21.76 15.81 -16.05
C GLY A 151 -21.60 15.67 -17.57
N GLY A 152 -21.16 14.50 -18.03
CA GLY A 152 -20.95 14.19 -19.45
C GLY A 152 -19.49 14.20 -19.90
N GLU A 153 -18.56 14.63 -19.05
CA GLU A 153 -17.13 14.63 -19.35
C GLU A 153 -16.48 13.26 -19.17
N GLN A 154 -17.02 12.44 -18.27
CA GLN A 154 -16.67 11.02 -18.20
C GLN A 154 -17.24 10.30 -19.43
N ILE A 155 -16.36 9.81 -20.28
CA ILE A 155 -16.71 9.18 -21.56
C ILE A 155 -16.05 7.81 -21.72
N PRO A 156 -16.61 6.91 -22.55
CA PRO A 156 -15.93 5.69 -22.94
C PRO A 156 -14.64 5.95 -23.74
N PHE A 157 -13.55 5.26 -23.39
CA PHE A 157 -12.33 5.22 -24.19
C PHE A 157 -12.51 4.24 -25.36
N ALA A 158 -13.11 4.72 -26.45
CA ALA A 158 -13.47 3.92 -27.62
C ALA A 158 -13.35 4.73 -28.92
N THR A 159 -13.23 4.06 -30.06
CA THR A 159 -13.09 4.69 -31.38
C THR A 159 -14.29 5.55 -31.75
N ALA A 160 -15.46 5.28 -31.17
CA ALA A 160 -16.63 6.17 -31.28
C ALA A 160 -16.34 7.60 -30.79
N ASN A 161 -15.40 7.78 -29.85
CA ASN A 161 -14.97 9.07 -29.31
C ASN A 161 -13.61 9.53 -29.86
N SER A 162 -13.15 8.95 -30.98
CA SER A 162 -11.81 9.20 -31.54
C SER A 162 -11.56 10.68 -31.87
N ALA A 163 -12.56 11.38 -32.41
CA ALA A 163 -12.44 12.81 -32.72
C ALA A 163 -12.18 13.65 -31.45
N THR A 164 -12.90 13.37 -30.36
CA THR A 164 -12.72 14.04 -29.06
C THR A 164 -11.39 13.67 -28.42
N LEU A 165 -10.98 12.40 -28.51
CA LEU A 165 -9.76 11.88 -27.86
C LEU A 165 -8.47 12.21 -28.62
N ALA A 166 -8.53 12.44 -29.93
CA ALA A 166 -7.38 12.70 -30.79
C ALA A 166 -6.41 13.77 -30.23
N PRO A 167 -6.86 14.98 -29.83
CA PRO A 167 -5.95 15.99 -29.29
C PRO A 167 -5.32 15.55 -27.96
N TYR A 168 -6.07 14.86 -27.09
CA TYR A 168 -5.57 14.35 -25.81
C TYR A 168 -4.55 13.22 -25.98
N LEU A 169 -4.70 12.39 -27.01
CA LEU A 169 -3.79 11.28 -27.31
C LEU A 169 -2.53 11.71 -28.07
N ARG A 170 -2.44 12.98 -28.47
CA ARG A 170 -1.42 13.48 -29.42
C ARG A 170 -1.40 12.67 -30.72
N ALA A 171 -2.59 12.29 -31.15
CA ALA A 171 -2.76 11.55 -32.39
C ALA A 171 -2.19 12.34 -33.57
N GLY A 172 -1.55 11.63 -34.49
CA GLY A 172 -0.93 12.22 -35.67
C GLY A 172 -1.00 11.28 -36.86
N ALA A 173 0.06 11.30 -37.67
CA ALA A 173 0.17 10.39 -38.81
C ALA A 173 0.31 8.93 -38.37
N ALA A 174 -0.04 8.01 -39.27
CA ALA A 174 0.16 6.58 -39.06
C ALA A 174 1.63 6.28 -38.71
N PRO A 175 1.90 5.35 -37.77
CA PRO A 175 0.93 4.44 -37.16
C PRO A 175 0.18 5.02 -35.94
N PHE A 176 0.47 6.24 -35.49
CA PHE A 176 -0.08 6.84 -34.27
C PHE A 176 -1.35 7.68 -34.50
N THR A 177 -2.29 7.15 -35.29
CA THR A 177 -3.63 7.76 -35.42
C THR A 177 -4.44 7.54 -34.15
N ALA A 178 -5.49 8.34 -33.93
CA ALA A 178 -6.33 8.23 -32.74
C ALA A 178 -6.97 6.82 -32.64
N ASP A 179 -7.54 6.32 -33.74
CA ASP A 179 -8.12 4.96 -33.79
C ASP A 179 -7.09 3.87 -33.49
N ASN A 180 -5.89 3.97 -34.05
CA ASN A 180 -4.84 2.99 -33.81
C ASN A 180 -4.38 2.99 -32.35
N LEU A 181 -4.22 4.17 -31.75
CA LEU A 181 -3.88 4.30 -30.33
C LEU A 181 -4.99 3.75 -29.45
N ILE A 182 -6.25 4.08 -29.73
CA ILE A 182 -7.40 3.57 -28.98
C ILE A 182 -7.48 2.04 -29.08
N ASN A 183 -7.41 1.49 -30.29
CA ASN A 183 -7.45 0.04 -30.51
C ASN A 183 -6.28 -0.68 -29.84
N PHE A 184 -5.07 -0.12 -29.92
CA PHE A 184 -3.91 -0.64 -29.22
C PHE A 184 -4.15 -0.70 -27.70
N ILE A 185 -4.56 0.41 -27.06
CA ILE A 185 -4.79 0.46 -25.62
C ILE A 185 -5.94 -0.46 -25.19
N ARG A 186 -7.00 -0.55 -26.00
CA ARG A 186 -8.09 -1.52 -25.79
C ARG A 186 -7.65 -2.97 -25.93
N GLY A 187 -6.51 -3.24 -26.57
CA GLY A 187 -5.87 -4.55 -26.60
C GLY A 187 -5.95 -5.27 -27.94
N GLU A 188 -6.00 -4.52 -29.03
CA GLU A 188 -5.80 -5.06 -30.38
C GLU A 188 -4.32 -4.99 -30.78
N GLN A 189 -3.87 -5.97 -31.57
CA GLN A 189 -2.56 -5.88 -32.20
C GLN A 189 -2.65 -5.01 -33.44
N VAL A 190 -1.89 -3.92 -33.47
CA VAL A 190 -1.89 -2.93 -34.56
C VAL A 190 -0.54 -2.93 -35.25
N ALA A 191 -0.54 -3.02 -36.59
CA ALA A 191 0.70 -3.04 -37.37
C ALA A 191 1.52 -1.75 -37.18
N GLY A 192 2.83 -1.90 -36.98
CA GLY A 192 3.75 -0.77 -36.74
C GLY A 192 3.75 -0.23 -35.30
N LEU A 193 2.84 -0.71 -34.44
CA LEU A 193 2.90 -0.49 -32.99
C LEU A 193 3.57 -1.68 -32.30
N ARG A 194 3.92 -1.49 -31.03
CA ARG A 194 4.58 -2.50 -30.19
C ARG A 194 3.85 -3.84 -30.20
N ASP A 195 4.60 -4.94 -30.28
CA ASP A 195 4.04 -6.29 -30.11
C ASP A 195 3.88 -6.62 -28.62
N ARG A 196 2.72 -7.18 -28.27
CA ARG A 196 2.38 -7.64 -26.91
C ARG A 196 1.74 -9.03 -26.92
N GLN A 197 1.90 -9.78 -28.00
CA GLN A 197 1.25 -11.06 -28.17
C GLN A 197 2.00 -12.19 -27.45
N VAL A 198 1.28 -12.98 -26.64
CA VAL A 198 1.80 -14.16 -25.91
C VAL A 198 0.83 -15.33 -26.04
N THR A 199 1.32 -16.56 -25.94
CA THR A 199 0.46 -17.75 -25.98
C THR A 199 -0.32 -17.85 -24.67
N VAL A 200 -1.65 -17.86 -24.78
CA VAL A 200 -2.60 -18.03 -23.67
C VAL A 200 -3.65 -19.06 -24.09
N GLY A 201 -3.74 -20.17 -23.34
CA GLY A 201 -4.60 -21.29 -23.73
C GLY A 201 -4.13 -21.90 -25.05
N ALA A 202 -5.05 -22.00 -26.01
CA ALA A 202 -4.79 -22.66 -27.30
C ALA A 202 -4.24 -21.72 -28.41
N GLY A 203 -4.02 -20.43 -28.12
CA GLY A 203 -3.64 -19.48 -29.17
C GLY A 203 -2.89 -18.24 -28.69
N LEU A 204 -2.41 -17.48 -29.68
CA LEU A 204 -1.69 -16.23 -29.47
C LEU A 204 -2.70 -15.11 -29.15
N GLN A 205 -2.55 -14.47 -27.99
CA GLN A 205 -3.42 -13.39 -27.50
C GLN A 205 -2.60 -12.15 -27.15
N VAL A 206 -3.20 -10.97 -27.27
CA VAL A 206 -2.56 -9.72 -26.81
C VAL A 206 -2.59 -9.69 -25.28
N TRP A 207 -1.42 -9.61 -24.65
CA TRP A 207 -1.31 -9.34 -23.21
C TRP A 207 -1.61 -7.87 -22.94
N LYS A 208 -2.77 -7.62 -22.32
CA LYS A 208 -3.30 -6.26 -22.18
C LYS A 208 -2.88 -5.59 -20.87
N LEU A 209 -2.66 -6.38 -19.80
CA LEU A 209 -2.32 -5.87 -18.47
C LEU A 209 -0.85 -5.44 -18.41
N GLY A 210 -0.63 -4.14 -18.21
CA GLY A 210 0.67 -3.56 -17.90
C GLY A 210 1.19 -3.99 -16.52
N ASP A 211 2.45 -3.69 -16.24
CA ASP A 211 3.10 -4.01 -14.98
C ASP A 211 2.53 -3.20 -13.79
N PRO A 212 2.06 -3.85 -12.71
CA PRO A 212 1.79 -3.21 -11.42
C PRO A 212 3.08 -3.18 -10.59
N ILE A 213 3.86 -2.08 -10.67
CA ILE A 213 5.15 -1.98 -9.97
C ILE A 213 4.93 -1.69 -8.51
N ASP A 214 4.26 -0.60 -8.16
CA ASP A 214 4.05 -0.14 -6.77
C ASP A 214 2.58 -0.19 -6.34
N SER A 215 1.67 -0.49 -7.27
CA SER A 215 0.23 -0.56 -7.00
C SER A 215 -0.22 -1.90 -6.43
N THR A 216 -0.25 -1.98 -5.10
CA THR A 216 -0.73 -3.17 -4.39
C THR A 216 -2.22 -3.39 -4.67
N PRO A 217 -2.67 -4.61 -5.04
CA PRO A 217 -4.09 -4.90 -5.21
C PRO A 217 -4.90 -4.55 -3.97
N THR A 218 -5.94 -3.75 -4.14
CA THR A 218 -6.82 -3.35 -3.04
C THR A 218 -8.19 -3.97 -3.25
N VAL A 219 -8.53 -4.92 -2.38
CA VAL A 219 -9.79 -5.65 -2.47
C VAL A 219 -10.87 -5.01 -1.59
N VAL A 220 -11.98 -4.69 -2.24
CA VAL A 220 -13.17 -4.10 -1.62
C VAL A 220 -14.26 -5.15 -1.60
N GLY A 221 -14.74 -5.45 -0.39
CA GLY A 221 -15.87 -6.34 -0.13
C GLY A 221 -16.78 -5.66 0.89
N ALA A 222 -17.24 -6.39 1.91
CA ALA A 222 -18.02 -5.81 3.01
C ALA A 222 -17.38 -4.51 3.57
N PRO A 223 -18.17 -3.46 3.87
CA PRO A 223 -17.70 -2.25 4.55
C PRO A 223 -16.91 -2.59 5.84
N LYS A 224 -15.70 -2.03 6.02
CA LYS A 224 -14.72 -2.48 7.04
C LYS A 224 -14.61 -1.53 8.23
N GLU A 225 -15.09 -0.30 8.09
CA GLU A 225 -14.83 0.81 8.99
C GLU A 225 -15.66 0.74 10.27
N ARG A 226 -16.84 0.10 10.20
CA ARG A 226 -17.72 -0.17 11.35
C ARG A 226 -17.91 1.05 12.28
N TYR A 227 -18.18 2.22 11.69
CA TYR A 227 -18.41 3.46 12.44
C TYR A 227 -19.63 3.38 13.37
N ASP A 228 -20.56 2.45 13.09
CA ASP A 228 -21.67 2.07 13.97
C ASP A 228 -21.19 1.50 15.31
N LEU A 229 -20.11 0.70 15.29
CA LEU A 229 -19.54 0.09 16.50
C LEU A 229 -18.51 0.98 17.19
N ILE A 230 -17.60 1.59 16.42
CA ILE A 230 -16.46 2.33 16.97
C ILE A 230 -16.91 3.68 17.53
N TYR A 231 -17.76 4.40 16.79
CA TYR A 231 -18.17 5.76 17.15
C TYR A 231 -19.64 5.89 17.56
N GLY A 232 -20.45 4.85 17.35
CA GLY A 232 -21.89 4.87 17.63
C GLY A 232 -22.71 5.59 16.56
N ASP A 233 -22.21 5.68 15.32
CA ASP A 233 -22.97 6.27 14.21
C ASP A 233 -23.99 5.26 13.65
N ALA A 234 -25.22 5.32 14.17
CA ALA A 234 -26.31 4.45 13.74
C ALA A 234 -26.64 4.56 12.24
N SER A 235 -26.30 5.68 11.57
CA SER A 235 -26.57 5.86 10.14
C SER A 235 -25.71 4.95 9.26
N TYR A 236 -24.53 4.56 9.74
CA TYR A 236 -23.61 3.65 9.04
C TYR A 236 -24.11 2.21 9.06
N ALA A 237 -24.91 1.81 10.06
CA ALA A 237 -25.43 0.44 10.16
C ALA A 237 -26.29 0.06 8.95
N THR A 238 -27.08 1.00 8.41
CA THR A 238 -27.86 0.78 7.18
C THR A 238 -26.97 0.55 5.97
N PHE A 239 -25.88 1.33 5.84
CA PHE A 239 -24.89 1.17 4.78
C PHE A 239 -24.18 -0.18 4.87
N PHE A 240 -23.72 -0.56 6.07
CA PHE A 240 -23.11 -1.87 6.31
C PHE A 240 -24.06 -3.01 5.95
N GLN A 241 -25.32 -2.97 6.39
CA GLN A 241 -26.31 -4.01 6.10
C GLN A 241 -26.59 -4.17 4.60
N GLN A 242 -26.61 -3.07 3.85
CA GLN A 242 -26.83 -3.09 2.40
C GLN A 242 -25.64 -3.70 1.65
N TYR A 243 -24.40 -3.35 2.04
CA TYR A 243 -23.20 -3.73 1.29
C TYR A 243 -22.36 -4.86 1.90
N ARG A 244 -22.76 -5.45 3.04
CA ARG A 244 -22.02 -6.56 3.69
C ARG A 244 -21.80 -7.77 2.77
N ASN A 245 -22.73 -8.00 1.83
CA ASN A 245 -22.68 -9.13 0.89
C ASN A 245 -22.45 -8.67 -0.55
N ARG A 246 -21.89 -7.46 -0.77
CA ARG A 246 -21.60 -6.99 -2.13
C ARG A 246 -20.50 -7.84 -2.78
N ARG A 247 -20.52 -7.88 -4.12
CA ARG A 247 -19.45 -8.46 -4.92
C ARG A 247 -18.10 -7.89 -4.48
N GLN A 248 -17.12 -8.76 -4.33
CA GLN A 248 -15.76 -8.34 -4.08
C GLN A 248 -15.09 -7.92 -5.39
N VAL A 249 -14.33 -6.82 -5.34
CA VAL A 249 -13.61 -6.28 -6.50
C VAL A 249 -12.18 -5.96 -6.10
N ALA A 250 -11.22 -6.37 -6.92
CA ALA A 250 -9.81 -6.05 -6.76
C ALA A 250 -9.44 -4.87 -7.67
N TYR A 251 -8.98 -3.78 -7.07
CA TYR A 251 -8.50 -2.59 -7.77
C TYR A 251 -6.98 -2.58 -7.85
N VAL A 252 -6.45 -2.42 -9.06
CA VAL A 252 -5.00 -2.45 -9.33
C VAL A 252 -4.64 -1.36 -10.33
N GLY A 253 -3.71 -0.48 -9.98
CA GLY A 253 -3.09 0.43 -10.94
C GLY A 253 -2.02 -0.29 -11.76
N ALA A 254 -1.96 -0.02 -13.05
CA ALA A 254 -0.93 -0.59 -13.93
C ALA A 254 -0.27 0.47 -14.82
N ASN A 255 0.98 0.18 -15.20
CA ASN A 255 1.76 1.02 -16.12
C ASN A 255 1.39 0.84 -17.60
N ASP A 256 0.14 0.50 -17.87
CA ASP A 256 -0.52 0.62 -19.17
C ASP A 256 -1.43 1.86 -19.28
N GLY A 257 -1.47 2.68 -18.22
CA GLY A 257 -2.29 3.90 -18.16
C GLY A 257 -3.51 3.80 -17.27
N MET A 258 -3.85 2.61 -16.77
CA MET A 258 -5.17 2.32 -16.21
C MET A 258 -5.16 1.97 -14.72
N LEU A 259 -6.23 2.36 -14.04
CA LEU A 259 -6.74 1.63 -12.89
C LEU A 259 -7.68 0.54 -13.39
N HIS A 260 -7.43 -0.72 -13.05
CA HIS A 260 -8.28 -1.86 -13.38
C HIS A 260 -9.14 -2.28 -12.19
N ALA A 261 -10.37 -2.70 -12.47
CA ALA A 261 -11.27 -3.34 -11.52
C ALA A 261 -11.54 -4.78 -11.95
N PHE A 262 -11.02 -5.75 -11.21
CA PHE A 262 -11.19 -7.18 -11.49
C PHE A 262 -12.24 -7.81 -10.57
N ASN A 263 -13.13 -8.61 -11.15
CA ASN A 263 -14.14 -9.36 -10.40
C ASN A 263 -13.47 -10.43 -9.53
N VAL A 264 -13.56 -10.27 -8.21
CA VAL A 264 -13.13 -11.31 -7.27
C VAL A 264 -14.23 -12.34 -7.05
N GLY A 265 -15.50 -11.95 -7.21
CA GLY A 265 -16.67 -12.78 -6.97
C GLY A 265 -17.34 -12.53 -5.62
N PHE A 266 -18.23 -13.43 -5.22
CA PHE A 266 -18.85 -13.44 -3.89
C PHE A 266 -18.20 -14.55 -3.08
N TYR A 267 -17.58 -14.19 -1.97
CA TYR A 267 -16.97 -15.16 -1.07
C TYR A 267 -18.02 -15.72 -0.12
N HIS A 268 -18.06 -17.05 -0.02
CA HIS A 268 -18.83 -17.81 0.95
C HIS A 268 -17.90 -18.48 1.93
N ARG A 269 -18.24 -18.39 3.21
CA ARG A 269 -17.44 -18.94 4.30
C ARG A 269 -17.83 -20.38 4.58
N GLY A 270 -16.83 -21.24 4.75
CA GLY A 270 -17.02 -22.62 5.17
C GLY A 270 -17.59 -23.50 4.05
N ASP A 271 -18.28 -24.56 4.48
CA ASP A 271 -18.81 -25.63 3.64
C ASP A 271 -19.97 -25.16 2.76
N ASP A 272 -20.02 -25.56 1.49
CA ASP A 272 -21.16 -25.30 0.61
C ASP A 272 -22.29 -26.26 1.01
N PRO A 273 -23.44 -25.78 1.54
CA PRO A 273 -24.52 -26.67 1.98
C PRO A 273 -25.15 -27.48 0.83
N ASN A 274 -24.81 -27.20 -0.42
CA ASN A 274 -25.29 -27.90 -1.60
C ASN A 274 -24.37 -29.05 -2.05
N THR A 275 -23.13 -29.11 -1.56
CA THR A 275 -22.22 -30.25 -1.77
C THR A 275 -22.35 -31.19 -0.56
N THR A 276 -22.19 -32.50 -0.80
CA THR A 276 -22.37 -33.53 0.26
C THR A 276 -21.26 -34.57 0.29
N LEU A 277 -20.36 -34.53 -0.69
CA LEU A 277 -19.26 -35.49 -0.86
C LEU A 277 -17.90 -34.87 -0.57
N GLU A 278 -17.85 -33.54 -0.52
CA GLU A 278 -16.64 -32.73 -0.35
C GLU A 278 -16.90 -31.76 0.80
N VAL A 279 -15.83 -31.33 1.46
CA VAL A 279 -15.90 -30.34 2.53
C VAL A 279 -15.12 -29.12 2.09
N GLU A 280 -15.82 -28.01 1.85
CA GLU A 280 -15.17 -26.77 1.48
C GLU A 280 -14.77 -25.93 2.71
N HIS A 281 -13.64 -25.26 2.60
CA HIS A 281 -13.11 -24.33 3.62
C HIS A 281 -13.27 -22.87 3.20
N GLY A 282 -14.23 -22.62 2.31
CA GLY A 282 -14.54 -21.34 1.67
C GLY A 282 -14.54 -21.45 0.15
N TRP A 283 -15.36 -20.65 -0.51
CA TRP A 283 -15.56 -20.75 -1.96
C TRP A 283 -16.04 -19.43 -2.56
N PHE A 284 -15.87 -19.29 -3.88
CA PHE A 284 -16.24 -18.11 -4.64
C PHE A 284 -17.30 -18.41 -5.69
N THR A 285 -18.25 -17.48 -5.83
CA THR A 285 -19.24 -17.51 -6.92
C THR A 285 -19.24 -16.27 -7.78
N ARG A 286 -19.75 -16.41 -9.01
CA ARG A 286 -19.91 -15.32 -9.98
C ARG A 286 -21.14 -14.45 -9.69
N THR A 287 -22.19 -15.02 -9.12
CA THR A 287 -23.38 -14.33 -8.61
C THR A 287 -23.43 -14.42 -7.09
N ALA A 288 -24.39 -13.76 -6.45
CA ALA A 288 -24.53 -13.83 -4.99
C ALA A 288 -24.88 -15.24 -4.48
N THR A 289 -25.33 -16.15 -5.34
CA THR A 289 -25.80 -17.49 -4.95
C THR A 289 -25.10 -18.62 -5.68
N ASP A 290 -24.63 -18.42 -6.91
CA ASP A 290 -24.13 -19.51 -7.76
C ASP A 290 -23.23 -19.01 -8.91
N ASN A 291 -22.85 -19.94 -9.79
CA ASN A 291 -22.06 -19.69 -11.00
C ASN A 291 -22.91 -19.64 -12.29
N SER A 292 -24.24 -19.45 -12.19
CA SER A 292 -25.17 -19.50 -13.33
C SER A 292 -25.03 -18.33 -14.31
N GLY A 293 -24.38 -17.24 -13.91
CA GLY A 293 -24.22 -16.03 -14.72
C GLY A 293 -23.19 -15.05 -14.17
N GLY A 294 -23.28 -13.78 -14.57
CA GLY A 294 -22.37 -12.71 -14.12
C GLY A 294 -20.96 -12.77 -14.73
N PRO A 295 -20.06 -11.83 -14.40
CA PRO A 295 -18.67 -11.87 -14.85
C PRO A 295 -17.94 -13.10 -14.29
N VAL A 296 -16.98 -13.66 -15.04
CA VAL A 296 -16.13 -14.75 -14.52
C VAL A 296 -15.14 -14.22 -13.48
N LEU A 297 -14.61 -15.09 -12.62
CA LEU A 297 -13.60 -14.70 -11.63
C LEU A 297 -12.33 -14.19 -12.36
N GLY A 298 -11.77 -13.09 -11.88
CA GLY A 298 -10.64 -12.37 -12.49
C GLY A 298 -10.98 -11.56 -13.75
N GLN A 299 -12.23 -11.56 -14.23
CA GLN A 299 -12.63 -10.74 -15.37
C GLN A 299 -12.54 -9.25 -15.05
N GLU A 300 -12.02 -8.44 -15.98
CA GLU A 300 -12.08 -6.98 -15.87
C GLU A 300 -13.53 -6.50 -15.99
N LEU A 301 -14.03 -5.85 -14.93
CA LEU A 301 -15.33 -5.19 -14.90
C LEU A 301 -15.26 -3.87 -15.66
N TRP A 302 -14.21 -3.10 -15.39
CA TRP A 302 -13.90 -1.86 -16.07
C TRP A 302 -12.43 -1.47 -15.86
N GLY A 303 -11.93 -0.60 -16.73
CA GLY A 303 -10.67 0.13 -16.56
C GLY A 303 -10.89 1.64 -16.61
N PHE A 304 -10.10 2.42 -15.90
CA PHE A 304 -10.17 3.88 -15.90
C PHE A 304 -8.82 4.51 -16.27
N ILE A 305 -8.82 5.37 -17.28
CA ILE A 305 -7.65 6.16 -17.71
C ILE A 305 -7.84 7.61 -17.28
N PRO A 306 -7.01 8.12 -16.36
CA PRO A 306 -7.01 9.53 -16.00
C PRO A 306 -6.67 10.43 -17.19
N TYR A 307 -7.42 11.51 -17.36
CA TYR A 307 -7.21 12.56 -18.38
C TYR A 307 -5.74 13.00 -18.52
N GLN A 308 -5.06 13.15 -17.39
CA GLN A 308 -3.67 13.61 -17.31
C GLN A 308 -2.67 12.67 -17.99
N LEU A 309 -3.03 11.39 -18.13
CA LEU A 309 -2.18 10.36 -18.73
C LEU A 309 -2.51 10.07 -20.19
N LEU A 310 -3.63 10.57 -20.73
CA LEU A 310 -3.98 10.42 -22.15
C LEU A 310 -2.83 10.78 -23.11
N PRO A 311 -2.12 11.92 -22.95
CA PRO A 311 -1.04 12.28 -23.87
C PRO A 311 0.24 11.43 -23.70
N HIS A 312 0.31 10.64 -22.63
CA HIS A 312 1.42 9.72 -22.35
C HIS A 312 1.19 8.34 -22.99
N LEU A 313 -0.05 7.96 -23.32
CA LEU A 313 -0.39 6.64 -23.87
C LEU A 313 0.30 6.33 -25.21
N GLN A 314 0.60 7.37 -26.00
CA GLN A 314 1.34 7.20 -27.26
C GLN A 314 2.70 6.52 -27.03
N TRP A 315 3.37 6.76 -25.90
CA TRP A 315 4.65 6.15 -25.59
C TRP A 315 4.54 4.63 -25.43
N LEU A 316 3.49 4.13 -24.77
CA LEU A 316 3.26 2.70 -24.58
C LEU A 316 3.14 1.94 -25.91
N ALA A 317 2.59 2.60 -26.94
CA ALA A 317 2.39 2.05 -28.27
C ALA A 317 3.67 1.98 -29.12
N ARG A 318 4.75 2.68 -28.73
CA ARG A 318 5.99 2.73 -29.50
C ARG A 318 6.74 1.39 -29.44
N THR A 319 7.28 0.98 -30.59
CA THR A 319 8.10 -0.23 -30.70
C THR A 319 9.41 -0.16 -29.91
N ASP A 320 9.91 1.04 -29.63
CA ASP A 320 11.12 1.31 -28.84
C ASP A 320 10.82 1.68 -27.37
N TYR A 321 9.64 1.33 -26.84
CA TYR A 321 9.24 1.65 -25.47
C TYR A 321 10.28 1.19 -24.40
N THR A 322 10.72 2.14 -23.58
CA THR A 322 11.74 1.94 -22.52
C THR A 322 11.18 1.96 -21.10
N HIS A 323 9.86 1.84 -20.93
CA HIS A 323 9.11 2.01 -19.68
C HIS A 323 8.92 3.45 -19.21
N VAL A 324 7.68 3.77 -18.84
CA VAL A 324 7.29 5.00 -18.13
C VAL A 324 6.21 4.63 -17.11
N TYR A 325 6.18 5.34 -15.99
CA TYR A 325 5.16 5.15 -14.97
C TYR A 325 3.84 5.83 -15.39
N TYR A 326 2.72 5.20 -15.04
CA TYR A 326 1.37 5.71 -15.26
C TYR A 326 0.56 5.74 -13.95
N VAL A 327 -0.42 4.86 -13.78
CA VAL A 327 -1.20 4.72 -12.54
C VAL A 327 -0.53 3.65 -11.70
N ASP A 328 0.22 4.06 -10.68
CA ASP A 328 1.06 3.13 -9.93
C ASP A 328 0.96 3.30 -8.41
N LEU A 329 0.17 4.29 -7.93
CA LEU A 329 -0.15 4.38 -6.51
C LEU A 329 -1.06 3.21 -6.11
N LYS A 330 -0.79 2.59 -4.97
CA LYS A 330 -1.74 1.72 -4.29
C LYS A 330 -3.07 2.46 -4.12
N PRO A 331 -4.22 1.92 -4.55
CA PRO A 331 -5.50 2.58 -4.32
C PRO A 331 -5.80 2.72 -2.82
N LYS A 332 -6.20 3.91 -2.38
CA LYS A 332 -6.71 4.14 -1.03
C LYS A 332 -8.23 4.06 -1.06
N VAL A 333 -8.80 3.05 -0.42
CA VAL A 333 -10.26 2.90 -0.28
C VAL A 333 -10.67 3.29 1.13
N THR A 334 -11.80 3.98 1.24
CA THR A 334 -12.45 4.28 2.53
C THR A 334 -13.94 4.47 2.32
N ASP A 335 -14.73 4.14 3.34
CA ASP A 335 -16.10 4.61 3.43
C ASP A 335 -16.13 6.07 3.91
N ALA A 336 -17.01 6.87 3.32
CA ALA A 336 -17.18 8.27 3.65
C ALA A 336 -18.65 8.70 3.53
N ARG A 337 -19.07 9.64 4.38
CA ARG A 337 -20.43 10.20 4.37
C ARG A 337 -20.47 11.55 3.67
N ILE A 338 -20.25 11.52 2.35
CA ILE A 338 -20.10 12.71 1.50
C ILE A 338 -21.21 12.85 0.45
N PHE A 339 -22.08 11.85 0.31
CA PHE A 339 -23.05 11.77 -0.76
C PHE A 339 -24.40 12.34 -0.33
N ALA A 340 -25.19 12.78 -1.32
CA ALA A 340 -26.62 12.91 -1.12
C ALA A 340 -27.22 11.52 -0.88
N ALA A 341 -28.20 11.42 0.00
CA ALA A 341 -28.83 10.13 0.27
C ALA A 341 -29.63 9.66 -0.96
N ASP A 342 -29.32 8.47 -1.45
CA ASP A 342 -30.02 7.82 -2.56
C ASP A 342 -30.04 6.29 -2.35
N ALA A 343 -30.39 5.53 -3.40
CA ALA A 343 -30.48 4.08 -3.32
C ALA A 343 -29.12 3.38 -3.15
N ASP A 344 -28.05 3.95 -3.70
CA ASP A 344 -26.68 3.43 -3.54
C ASP A 344 -25.99 4.03 -2.30
N HIS A 345 -26.46 5.19 -1.84
CA HIS A 345 -25.86 5.95 -0.75
C HIS A 345 -26.80 6.12 0.45
N PRO A 346 -27.18 5.06 1.16
CA PRO A 346 -28.08 5.16 2.31
C PRO A 346 -27.52 6.13 3.36
N ASN A 347 -28.32 7.12 3.75
CA ASN A 347 -27.93 8.21 4.66
C ASN A 347 -26.75 9.07 4.18
N GLY A 348 -26.35 8.98 2.91
CA GLY A 348 -25.22 9.69 2.32
C GLY A 348 -23.87 8.98 2.46
N TRP A 349 -23.86 7.71 2.89
CA TRP A 349 -22.67 6.88 2.97
C TRP A 349 -22.33 6.24 1.63
N GLY A 350 -21.04 6.19 1.29
CA GLY A 350 -20.54 5.45 0.14
C GLY A 350 -19.09 5.01 0.33
N THR A 351 -18.62 4.11 -0.51
CA THR A 351 -17.22 3.69 -0.58
C THR A 351 -16.53 4.43 -1.73
N ILE A 352 -15.49 5.21 -1.40
CA ILE A 352 -14.67 5.90 -2.40
C ILE A 352 -13.31 5.22 -2.58
N LEU A 353 -12.75 5.39 -3.77
CA LEU A 353 -11.39 5.00 -4.12
C LEU A 353 -10.60 6.24 -4.53
N ILE A 354 -9.43 6.44 -3.92
CA ILE A 354 -8.46 7.47 -4.28
C ILE A 354 -7.30 6.78 -4.99
N GLY A 355 -7.12 7.07 -6.27
CA GLY A 355 -5.98 6.64 -7.07
C GLY A 355 -4.97 7.77 -7.28
N GLY A 356 -3.77 7.42 -7.71
CA GLY A 356 -2.71 8.38 -8.00
C GLY A 356 -1.61 7.77 -8.85
N PHE A 357 -0.70 8.60 -9.33
CA PHE A 357 0.25 8.16 -10.36
C PHE A 357 1.60 7.71 -9.80
N ARG A 358 1.89 7.92 -8.50
CA ARG A 358 3.24 7.69 -7.94
C ARG A 358 4.27 8.49 -8.72
N MET A 359 5.14 7.81 -9.47
CA MET A 359 6.14 8.42 -10.34
C MET A 359 5.61 8.72 -11.74
N GLY A 360 4.35 8.44 -12.04
CA GLY A 360 3.74 8.68 -13.36
C GLY A 360 3.30 10.11 -13.61
N GLY A 361 3.12 10.41 -14.89
CA GLY A 361 2.70 11.73 -15.39
C GLY A 361 3.87 12.72 -15.52
N SER A 362 3.58 14.00 -15.33
CA SER A 362 4.56 15.09 -15.36
C SER A 362 4.42 16.02 -14.17
N CYS A 363 5.34 16.95 -13.92
CA CYS A 363 5.11 17.96 -12.88
C CYS A 363 5.63 19.35 -13.25
N GLY A 364 5.04 20.40 -12.68
CA GLY A 364 5.36 21.79 -13.03
C GLY A 364 6.81 22.17 -12.72
N ALA A 365 7.34 21.69 -11.59
CA ALA A 365 8.72 21.91 -11.17
C ALA A 365 9.71 20.83 -11.65
N CYS A 366 9.26 19.89 -12.49
CA CYS A 366 10.11 18.81 -13.00
C CYS A 366 11.03 19.35 -14.11
N THR A 367 12.34 19.23 -13.92
CA THR A 367 13.33 19.71 -14.89
C THR A 367 13.59 18.64 -15.97
N ALA A 368 13.82 19.06 -17.21
CA ALA A 368 14.28 18.16 -18.25
C ALA A 368 15.58 17.46 -17.83
N GLY A 369 15.67 16.15 -18.06
CA GLY A 369 16.84 15.34 -17.68
C GLY A 369 16.85 14.84 -16.22
N THR A 370 16.05 15.43 -15.31
CA THR A 370 15.86 14.90 -13.95
C THR A 370 14.61 14.03 -13.81
N GLY A 371 13.71 14.06 -14.81
CA GLY A 371 12.54 13.19 -14.95
C GLY A 371 11.24 13.98 -15.12
N ALA A 372 10.27 13.41 -15.85
CA ALA A 372 8.88 13.86 -15.97
C ALA A 372 8.62 15.36 -16.27
N PRO A 373 9.31 15.98 -17.25
CA PRO A 373 9.12 17.41 -17.55
C PRO A 373 7.65 17.71 -17.90
N PRO A 374 7.16 18.94 -17.64
CA PRO A 374 5.77 19.33 -17.92
C PRO A 374 5.26 18.85 -19.27
N MET A 375 4.23 18.02 -19.25
CA MET A 375 3.64 17.46 -20.45
C MET A 375 2.69 18.49 -21.07
N THR A 376 3.09 19.11 -22.18
CA THR A 376 2.30 20.13 -22.87
C THR A 376 1.81 19.62 -24.23
N VAL A 377 0.56 19.95 -24.57
CA VAL A 377 -0.04 19.64 -25.86
C VAL A 377 -0.71 20.88 -26.42
N THR A 378 -0.33 21.27 -27.63
CA THR A 378 -0.98 22.32 -28.40
C THR A 378 -1.83 21.68 -29.49
N ALA A 379 -3.15 21.76 -29.36
CA ALA A 379 -4.10 21.18 -30.29
C ALA A 379 -5.45 21.92 -30.21
N ASP A 380 -6.35 21.63 -31.15
CA ASP A 380 -7.75 22.02 -31.03
C ASP A 380 -8.49 20.97 -30.18
N PHE A 381 -8.98 21.38 -29.02
CA PHE A 381 -9.71 20.51 -28.08
C PHE A 381 -11.23 20.63 -28.22
N GLY A 382 -11.72 21.25 -29.30
CA GLY A 382 -13.14 21.51 -29.57
C GLY A 382 -13.55 22.98 -29.35
N SER A 383 -12.67 23.76 -28.73
CA SER A 383 -12.83 25.20 -28.43
C SER A 383 -11.80 26.08 -29.16
N GLY A 384 -11.13 25.54 -30.19
CA GLY A 384 -10.02 26.19 -30.88
C GLY A 384 -8.66 25.72 -30.36
N VAL A 385 -7.59 26.18 -31.04
CA VAL A 385 -6.22 25.76 -30.71
C VAL A 385 -5.77 26.38 -29.39
N GLN A 386 -5.46 25.53 -28.42
CA GLN A 386 -4.94 25.93 -27.11
C GLN A 386 -3.80 25.00 -26.67
N THR A 387 -2.96 25.51 -25.77
CA THR A 387 -1.91 24.71 -25.11
C THR A 387 -2.39 24.31 -23.73
N ARG A 388 -2.48 23.01 -23.48
CA ARG A 388 -2.82 22.44 -22.17
C ARG A 388 -1.62 21.73 -21.57
N THR A 389 -1.51 21.75 -20.24
CA THR A 389 -0.45 21.07 -19.49
C THR A 389 -1.04 20.00 -18.58
N PHE A 390 -0.46 18.80 -18.60
CA PHE A 390 -1.00 17.60 -17.95
C PHE A 390 -0.03 17.12 -16.86
N TYR A 391 -0.27 17.49 -15.61
CA TYR A 391 0.57 17.08 -14.48
C TYR A 391 0.11 15.78 -13.83
N SER A 392 0.93 15.26 -12.94
CA SER A 392 0.63 14.15 -12.05
C SER A 392 -0.54 14.51 -11.16
N ALA A 393 -1.39 13.54 -10.85
CA ALA A 393 -2.66 13.81 -10.20
C ALA A 393 -3.07 12.69 -9.24
N TYR A 394 -4.00 13.04 -8.37
CA TYR A 394 -4.84 12.10 -7.64
C TYR A 394 -6.26 12.19 -8.17
N PHE A 395 -6.97 11.08 -8.24
CA PHE A 395 -8.36 11.05 -8.68
C PHE A 395 -9.21 10.29 -7.69
N VAL A 396 -10.47 10.69 -7.52
CA VAL A 396 -11.40 10.07 -6.59
C VAL A 396 -12.60 9.52 -7.34
N MET A 397 -12.91 8.25 -7.12
CA MET A 397 -14.06 7.57 -7.72
C MET A 397 -15.00 7.06 -6.64
N ASP A 398 -16.30 7.16 -6.90
CA ASP A 398 -17.33 6.41 -6.20
C ASP A 398 -17.37 4.99 -6.77
N ILE A 399 -17.13 4.02 -5.89
CA ILE A 399 -17.12 2.58 -6.17
C ILE A 399 -18.10 1.83 -5.25
N THR A 400 -19.10 2.54 -4.73
CA THR A 400 -20.01 2.02 -3.71
C THR A 400 -20.75 0.77 -4.19
N ASN A 401 -21.32 0.85 -5.39
CA ASN A 401 -22.05 -0.25 -6.02
C ASN A 401 -21.21 -0.88 -7.15
N PRO A 402 -20.64 -2.08 -6.94
CA PRO A 402 -19.82 -2.76 -7.95
C PRO A 402 -20.63 -3.31 -9.14
N GLU A 403 -21.97 -3.29 -9.07
CA GLU A 403 -22.86 -3.70 -10.17
C GLU A 403 -23.22 -2.52 -11.10
N GLN A 404 -22.71 -1.33 -10.83
CA GLN A 404 -22.86 -0.13 -11.65
C GLN A 404 -21.49 0.40 -12.09
N ASP A 405 -21.50 1.29 -13.08
CA ASP A 405 -20.28 1.97 -13.49
C ASP A 405 -19.76 2.89 -12.39
N PRO A 406 -18.44 2.96 -12.19
CA PRO A 406 -17.87 3.88 -11.23
C PRO A 406 -18.09 5.31 -11.72
N LYS A 407 -18.26 6.24 -10.77
CA LYS A 407 -18.37 7.67 -11.07
C LYS A 407 -17.09 8.35 -10.62
N LEU A 408 -16.42 9.04 -11.54
CA LEU A 408 -15.34 9.96 -11.20
C LEU A 408 -15.94 11.16 -10.48
N LEU A 409 -15.51 11.40 -9.24
CA LEU A 409 -16.00 12.53 -8.43
C LEU A 409 -15.24 13.80 -8.76
N TRP A 410 -13.90 13.72 -8.79
CA TRP A 410 -13.02 14.83 -9.15
C TRP A 410 -11.58 14.34 -9.28
N VAL A 411 -10.73 15.22 -9.84
CA VAL A 411 -9.28 15.01 -9.96
C VAL A 411 -8.54 16.21 -9.36
N PHE A 412 -7.50 15.95 -8.58
CA PHE A 412 -6.62 16.98 -8.03
C PHE A 412 -5.25 16.92 -8.70
N THR A 413 -4.86 18.04 -9.31
CA THR A 413 -3.56 18.26 -9.95
C THR A 413 -3.12 19.68 -9.66
N ASP A 414 -1.82 19.91 -9.43
CA ASP A 414 -1.29 21.24 -9.15
C ASP A 414 0.14 21.35 -9.70
N PRO A 415 0.56 22.49 -10.29
CA PRO A 415 1.94 22.67 -10.75
C PRO A 415 2.99 22.51 -9.64
N THR A 416 2.60 22.68 -8.37
CA THR A 416 3.45 22.54 -7.20
C THR A 416 3.24 21.22 -6.44
N LEU A 417 2.44 20.29 -6.98
CA LEU A 417 2.23 18.97 -6.39
C LEU A 417 3.50 18.09 -6.44
N GLY A 418 4.32 18.26 -7.48
CA GLY A 418 5.34 17.26 -7.82
C GLY A 418 4.70 16.01 -8.42
N LEU A 419 5.44 14.90 -8.41
CA LEU A 419 4.91 13.57 -8.73
C LEU A 419 4.04 13.05 -7.57
N ALA A 420 2.91 12.40 -7.85
CA ALA A 420 1.92 11.98 -6.85
C ALA A 420 2.36 10.73 -6.03
N THR A 421 3.51 10.79 -5.36
CA THR A 421 4.12 9.66 -4.62
C THR A 421 3.53 9.42 -3.24
N SER A 422 3.00 10.47 -2.60
CA SER A 422 2.50 10.46 -1.23
C SER A 422 1.19 9.68 -1.11
N TYR A 423 1.16 8.64 -0.28
CA TYR A 423 -0.07 7.88 -0.03
C TYR A 423 -1.05 8.70 0.83
N PRO A 424 -2.31 8.90 0.38
CA PRO A 424 -3.25 9.80 1.02
C PRO A 424 -3.77 9.29 2.37
N ALA A 425 -3.93 10.23 3.31
CA ALA A 425 -4.73 10.03 4.52
C ALA A 425 -6.14 10.63 4.33
N VAL A 426 -7.14 9.95 4.87
CA VAL A 426 -8.51 10.48 4.93
C VAL A 426 -8.85 10.78 6.38
N LEU A 427 -9.41 11.97 6.60
CA LEU A 427 -9.76 12.51 7.89
C LEU A 427 -11.24 12.86 7.92
N ARG A 428 -11.90 12.61 9.06
CA ARG A 428 -13.19 13.21 9.37
C ARG A 428 -12.97 14.28 10.44
N VAL A 429 -13.49 15.47 10.21
CA VAL A 429 -13.44 16.60 11.15
C VAL A 429 -14.84 17.15 11.35
N ASN A 430 -15.16 17.64 12.55
CA ASN A 430 -16.49 18.09 12.92
C ASN A 430 -16.39 19.13 14.05
N PRO A 431 -17.22 20.18 14.13
CA PRO A 431 -17.13 21.12 15.25
C PRO A 431 -17.27 20.40 16.59
N SER A 432 -16.48 20.81 17.58
CA SER A 432 -16.54 20.25 18.93
C SER A 432 -17.89 20.50 19.62
N ALA A 433 -18.58 21.59 19.24
CA ALA A 433 -19.91 21.92 19.74
C ALA A 433 -21.03 21.05 19.14
N ALA A 434 -20.80 20.39 18.01
CA ALA A 434 -21.78 19.51 17.38
C ALA A 434 -21.74 18.10 18.00
N PRO A 435 -22.84 17.33 17.97
CA PRO A 435 -22.79 15.91 18.28
C PRO A 435 -21.75 15.20 17.41
N LYS A 436 -20.97 14.28 17.98
CA LYS A 436 -19.85 13.64 17.26
C LYS A 436 -20.24 12.96 15.93
N THR A 437 -21.43 12.37 15.89
CA THR A 437 -21.99 11.68 14.71
C THR A 437 -22.78 12.60 13.78
N ASP A 438 -22.97 13.88 14.12
CA ASP A 438 -23.61 14.84 13.22
C ASP A 438 -22.73 15.04 11.98
N ASN A 439 -23.37 15.02 10.80
CA ASN A 439 -22.70 15.20 9.52
C ASN A 439 -22.98 16.57 8.88
N THR A 440 -23.82 17.41 9.49
CA THR A 440 -24.26 18.69 8.92
C THR A 440 -23.09 19.66 8.71
N SER A 441 -22.18 19.72 9.68
CA SER A 441 -20.97 20.56 9.62
C SER A 441 -19.67 19.75 9.52
N ALA A 442 -19.78 18.42 9.49
CA ALA A 442 -18.62 17.55 9.36
C ALA A 442 -18.03 17.65 7.95
N LYS A 443 -16.73 17.47 7.85
CA LYS A 443 -16.03 17.37 6.57
C LYS A 443 -15.20 16.11 6.55
N TRP A 444 -15.25 15.44 5.42
CA TRP A 444 -14.32 14.39 5.06
C TRP A 444 -13.24 15.01 4.19
N VAL A 445 -11.97 14.85 4.56
CA VAL A 445 -10.84 15.55 3.95
C VAL A 445 -9.80 14.54 3.53
N MET A 446 -9.34 14.63 2.28
CA MET A 446 -8.14 13.96 1.81
C MET A 446 -6.94 14.88 2.09
N ALA A 447 -5.91 14.35 2.74
CA ALA A 447 -4.64 15.01 2.96
C ALA A 447 -3.51 14.26 2.23
N VAL A 448 -2.67 14.99 1.49
CA VAL A 448 -1.51 14.46 0.76
C VAL A 448 -0.30 15.37 0.88
N GLY A 449 0.88 14.81 0.71
CA GLY A 449 2.14 15.55 0.64
C GLY A 449 2.54 15.87 -0.80
N SER A 450 3.28 16.96 -1.01
CA SER A 450 3.95 17.23 -2.29
C SER A 450 5.04 16.20 -2.55
N GLY A 451 5.08 15.59 -3.73
CA GLY A 451 6.10 14.60 -4.06
C GLY A 451 7.34 15.17 -4.75
N PRO A 452 8.24 14.28 -5.23
CA PRO A 452 9.50 14.67 -5.85
C PRO A 452 9.28 15.34 -7.21
N THR A 453 10.29 16.07 -7.68
CA THR A 453 10.31 16.76 -8.97
C THR A 453 11.30 16.11 -9.94
N GLY A 454 11.50 14.80 -9.80
CA GLY A 454 12.40 13.99 -10.62
C GLY A 454 12.38 12.53 -10.19
N TYR A 455 12.68 11.63 -11.14
CA TYR A 455 12.62 10.17 -10.93
C TYR A 455 13.71 9.64 -10.00
N SER A 456 14.77 10.42 -9.77
CA SER A 456 15.77 10.11 -8.77
C SER A 456 15.29 10.35 -7.33
N GLY A 457 14.01 10.72 -7.12
CA GLY A 457 13.49 11.07 -5.80
C GLY A 457 14.15 12.34 -5.25
N SER A 458 14.41 13.34 -6.09
CA SER A 458 14.87 14.66 -5.66
C SER A 458 13.75 15.69 -5.83
N SER A 459 13.79 16.76 -5.05
CA SER A 459 12.87 17.88 -5.17
C SER A 459 13.65 19.18 -5.31
N VAL A 460 13.14 20.11 -6.13
CA VAL A 460 13.64 21.50 -6.23
C VAL A 460 12.65 22.51 -5.62
N GLN A 461 11.61 22.01 -4.96
CA GLN A 461 10.55 22.82 -4.36
C GLN A 461 10.52 22.69 -2.83
N THR A 462 9.79 23.59 -2.18
CA THR A 462 9.50 23.49 -0.74
C THR A 462 8.49 22.38 -0.48
N GLY A 463 8.79 21.50 0.47
CA GLY A 463 7.86 20.45 0.90
C GLY A 463 6.60 21.06 1.51
N LYS A 464 5.42 20.57 1.12
CA LYS A 464 4.13 21.06 1.61
C LYS A 464 3.08 19.96 1.66
N MET A 465 2.04 20.17 2.45
CA MET A 465 0.85 19.32 2.48
C MET A 465 -0.33 20.02 1.79
N PHE A 466 -1.20 19.25 1.17
CA PHE A 466 -2.47 19.68 0.58
C PHE A 466 -3.62 19.00 1.33
N ALA A 467 -4.71 19.72 1.53
CA ALA A 467 -5.94 19.19 2.09
C ALA A 467 -7.15 19.61 1.22
N ILE A 468 -7.96 18.63 0.85
CA ILE A 468 -9.10 18.78 -0.06
C ILE A 468 -10.33 18.14 0.59
N ASN A 469 -11.45 18.87 0.63
CA ASN A 469 -12.73 18.30 1.06
C ASN A 469 -13.23 17.29 0.03
N LEU A 470 -13.45 16.04 0.45
CA LEU A 470 -13.84 14.94 -0.41
C LEU A 470 -15.21 15.16 -1.08
N ALA A 471 -16.13 15.86 -0.43
CA ALA A 471 -17.46 16.13 -0.98
C ALA A 471 -17.45 17.19 -2.10
N THR A 472 -16.60 18.21 -1.99
CA THR A 472 -16.58 19.35 -2.94
C THR A 472 -15.43 19.29 -3.94
N GLY A 473 -14.41 18.48 -3.69
CA GLY A 473 -13.21 18.42 -4.51
C GLY A 473 -12.36 19.71 -4.44
N PRO A 474 -11.39 19.86 -5.36
CA PRO A 474 -10.46 20.99 -5.39
C PRO A 474 -11.08 22.31 -5.88
N GLY A 475 -12.21 22.24 -6.60
CA GLY A 475 -12.86 23.38 -7.24
C GLY A 475 -12.05 23.98 -8.40
N ILE A 476 -12.68 24.87 -9.17
CA ILE A 476 -12.06 25.54 -10.32
C ILE A 476 -10.75 26.22 -9.89
N GLY A 477 -9.67 25.93 -10.61
CA GLY A 477 -8.34 26.49 -10.34
C GLY A 477 -7.79 26.15 -8.94
N ASN A 478 -8.20 25.03 -8.33
CA ASN A 478 -7.80 24.60 -6.99
C ASN A 478 -8.18 25.57 -5.86
N ILE A 479 -9.18 26.44 -6.04
CA ILE A 479 -9.54 27.47 -5.04
C ILE A 479 -10.00 26.91 -3.68
N LEU A 480 -10.45 25.64 -3.65
CA LEU A 480 -10.88 24.97 -2.42
C LEU A 480 -9.77 24.12 -1.77
N VAL A 481 -8.57 24.13 -2.32
CA VAL A 481 -7.42 23.38 -1.79
C VAL A 481 -6.72 24.22 -0.72
N SER A 482 -6.57 23.65 0.48
CA SER A 482 -5.76 24.25 1.54
C SER A 482 -4.33 23.72 1.47
N THR A 483 -3.34 24.59 1.62
CA THR A 483 -1.91 24.22 1.61
C THR A 483 -1.23 24.55 2.93
N PHE A 484 -0.33 23.65 3.36
CA PHE A 484 0.45 23.78 4.58
C PHE A 484 1.94 23.62 4.26
N PRO A 485 2.64 24.71 3.90
CA PRO A 485 4.06 24.64 3.56
C PRO A 485 4.93 24.38 4.78
N THR A 486 6.01 23.61 4.58
CA THR A 486 7.12 23.51 5.54
C THR A 486 8.13 24.65 5.29
N SER A 487 9.19 24.69 6.09
CA SER A 487 10.37 25.55 5.86
C SER A 487 11.43 24.90 4.97
N ASP A 488 11.22 23.67 4.51
CA ASP A 488 12.28 22.84 3.95
C ASP A 488 12.30 22.98 2.43
N ALA A 489 13.32 23.67 1.93
CA ALA A 489 13.63 23.74 0.52
C ALA A 489 14.19 22.41 0.01
N ASN A 490 14.06 22.16 -1.29
CA ASN A 490 14.51 20.92 -1.95
C ASN A 490 13.98 19.66 -1.27
N ALA A 491 12.71 19.72 -0.84
CA ALA A 491 12.08 18.67 -0.07
C ALA A 491 10.82 18.17 -0.76
N PHE A 492 10.55 16.88 -0.58
CA PHE A 492 9.24 16.30 -0.82
C PHE A 492 8.78 15.55 0.42
N MET A 493 7.47 15.37 0.52
CA MET A 493 6.80 14.77 1.67
C MET A 493 6.57 13.28 1.42
N GLY A 494 6.71 12.48 2.48
CA GLY A 494 6.41 11.05 2.46
C GLY A 494 4.91 10.75 2.55
N ASP A 495 4.61 9.49 2.86
CA ASP A 495 3.25 9.01 3.10
C ASP A 495 2.70 9.49 4.46
N LEU A 496 1.35 9.59 4.57
CA LEU A 496 0.66 10.18 5.72
C LEU A 496 -0.10 9.13 6.53
N VAL A 497 -0.22 9.38 7.85
CA VAL A 497 -1.18 8.69 8.72
C VAL A 497 -2.01 9.71 9.49
N SER A 498 -3.33 9.52 9.54
CA SER A 498 -4.24 10.31 10.37
C SER A 498 -4.48 9.64 11.74
N LEU A 499 -4.80 10.46 12.74
CA LEU A 499 -5.07 10.02 14.10
C LEU A 499 -6.27 10.78 14.67
N ASP A 500 -7.19 10.02 15.25
CA ASP A 500 -8.21 10.43 16.22
C ASP A 500 -7.77 9.80 17.55
N ALA A 501 -7.29 10.63 18.47
CA ALA A 501 -6.57 10.16 19.66
C ALA A 501 -7.51 9.82 20.82
N ASP A 502 -8.68 10.44 20.90
CA ASP A 502 -9.65 10.29 21.98
C ASP A 502 -10.94 9.56 21.56
N PHE A 503 -10.98 9.07 20.31
CA PHE A 503 -12.11 8.33 19.72
C PHE A 503 -13.41 9.14 19.70
N ASP A 504 -13.31 10.45 19.55
CA ASP A 504 -14.46 11.35 19.50
C ASP A 504 -15.05 11.52 18.09
N TYR A 505 -14.52 10.77 17.11
CA TYR A 505 -14.89 10.80 15.69
C TYR A 505 -14.42 12.05 14.93
N ARG A 506 -13.40 12.72 15.47
CA ARG A 506 -12.72 13.85 14.87
C ARG A 506 -11.22 13.59 14.86
N ALA A 507 -10.63 13.61 13.68
CA ALA A 507 -9.19 13.43 13.55
C ALA A 507 -8.45 14.65 14.11
N ASP A 508 -7.55 14.43 15.05
CA ASP A 508 -6.79 15.45 15.78
C ASP A 508 -5.50 15.89 15.08
N ALA A 509 -4.84 14.95 14.40
CA ALA A 509 -3.59 15.22 13.72
C ALA A 509 -3.33 14.27 12.56
N THR A 510 -2.39 14.69 11.71
CA THR A 510 -1.75 13.85 10.70
C THR A 510 -0.23 13.92 10.87
N TYR A 511 0.43 12.77 10.68
CA TYR A 511 1.88 12.63 10.77
C TYR A 511 2.46 12.19 9.44
N LEU A 512 3.63 12.73 9.10
CA LEU A 512 4.37 12.36 7.89
C LEU A 512 5.84 12.76 7.98
N GLY A 513 6.67 12.00 7.28
CA GLY A 513 8.07 12.33 7.06
C GLY A 513 8.29 13.26 5.88
N ASN A 514 9.53 13.74 5.72
CA ASN A 514 10.00 14.32 4.48
C ASN A 514 11.39 13.82 4.11
N VAL A 515 11.77 14.10 2.86
CA VAL A 515 13.07 13.80 2.30
C VAL A 515 13.66 15.09 1.76
N ILE A 516 14.81 15.49 2.28
CA ILE A 516 15.44 16.79 2.05
C ILE A 516 16.82 16.57 1.41
N ASN A 517 17.09 17.28 0.31
CA ASN A 517 18.44 17.38 -0.24
C ASN A 517 19.13 18.65 0.29
N ASN A 518 20.13 18.49 1.16
CA ASN A 518 20.88 19.63 1.72
C ASN A 518 22.10 20.06 0.87
N GLY A 519 22.32 19.45 -0.30
CA GLY A 519 23.48 19.72 -1.16
C GLY A 519 24.75 19.00 -0.72
N GLY A 520 25.64 18.70 -1.69
CA GLY A 520 26.80 17.81 -1.50
C GLY A 520 26.37 16.34 -1.52
N GLY A 521 26.59 15.65 -2.65
CA GLY A 521 26.08 14.30 -2.82
C GLY A 521 26.86 13.25 -2.01
N PRO A 522 26.24 12.38 -1.20
CA PRO A 522 24.85 12.39 -0.70
C PRO A 522 24.73 12.85 0.78
N ASP A 523 24.23 14.07 1.07
CA ASP A 523 23.73 14.52 2.40
C ASP A 523 22.19 14.58 2.39
N TRP A 524 21.57 13.42 2.53
CA TRP A 524 20.11 13.30 2.65
C TRP A 524 19.67 13.44 4.10
N ALA A 525 18.69 14.30 4.35
CA ALA A 525 18.09 14.48 5.66
C ALA A 525 16.56 14.29 5.59
N GLY A 526 15.93 14.33 6.76
CA GLY A 526 14.49 14.29 6.89
C GLY A 526 14.08 14.77 8.27
N LYS A 527 12.81 15.11 8.38
CA LYS A 527 12.13 15.54 9.59
C LYS A 527 10.78 14.85 9.65
N LEU A 528 10.37 14.47 10.86
CA LEU A 528 9.01 14.03 11.11
C LEU A 528 8.15 15.24 11.46
N TYR A 529 7.07 15.43 10.72
CA TYR A 529 6.11 16.50 10.88
C TYR A 529 4.81 16.02 11.50
N ARG A 530 4.15 16.95 12.20
CA ARG A 530 2.79 16.87 12.71
C ARG A 530 1.98 18.07 12.21
N LEU A 531 0.83 17.79 11.59
CA LEU A 531 -0.20 18.78 11.29
C LEU A 531 -1.40 18.52 12.21
N THR A 532 -1.63 19.41 13.17
CA THR A 532 -2.79 19.34 14.08
C THR A 532 -4.02 19.97 13.43
N THR A 533 -5.21 19.44 13.71
CA THR A 533 -6.48 19.93 13.16
C THR A 533 -7.21 20.88 14.10
N GLY A 534 -6.64 21.17 15.28
CA GLY A 534 -7.24 22.01 16.31
C GLY A 534 -8.44 21.34 17.01
N GLY A 535 -8.32 20.06 17.36
CA GLY A 535 -9.41 19.26 17.94
C GLY A 535 -10.46 18.88 16.89
N GLY A 536 -10.00 18.53 15.69
CA GLY A 536 -10.87 18.12 14.60
C GLY A 536 -11.71 19.24 14.01
N ASN A 537 -11.18 20.46 13.91
CA ASN A 537 -11.92 21.62 13.43
C ASN A 537 -12.16 21.53 11.91
N PRO A 538 -13.40 21.66 11.41
CA PRO A 538 -13.69 21.62 9.97
C PRO A 538 -13.27 22.90 9.23
N ASN A 539 -12.79 23.93 9.92
CA ASN A 539 -12.14 25.07 9.30
C ASN A 539 -10.64 24.82 9.14
N LEU A 540 -10.22 24.45 7.92
CA LEU A 540 -8.84 24.09 7.60
C LEU A 540 -7.84 25.23 7.82
N SER A 541 -8.29 26.50 7.84
CA SER A 541 -7.42 27.64 8.18
C SER A 541 -7.00 27.70 9.66
N MET A 542 -7.57 26.82 10.49
CA MET A 542 -7.20 26.65 11.90
C MET A 542 -6.21 25.49 12.12
N TRP A 543 -5.86 24.72 11.09
CA TRP A 543 -4.96 23.58 11.22
C TRP A 543 -3.50 24.03 11.34
N GLY A 544 -2.64 23.28 12.03
CA GLY A 544 -1.24 23.63 12.28
C GLY A 544 -1.08 24.84 13.20
N ILE A 545 -0.02 25.62 13.01
CA ILE A 545 0.19 26.92 13.68
C ILE A 545 0.28 28.06 12.66
N GLY A 546 0.06 29.29 13.10
CA GLY A 546 0.22 30.47 12.25
C GLY A 546 1.70 30.80 12.01
N SER A 547 2.06 31.05 10.76
CA SER A 547 3.39 31.52 10.35
C SER A 547 3.25 32.50 9.18
N GLY A 548 3.23 33.80 9.49
CA GLY A 548 2.87 34.82 8.51
C GLY A 548 1.43 34.66 8.04
N SER A 549 1.20 34.69 6.72
CA SER A 549 -0.11 34.43 6.10
C SER A 549 -0.49 32.94 6.05
N ASN A 550 0.45 32.05 6.37
CA ASN A 550 0.29 30.61 6.16
C ASN A 550 -0.03 29.90 7.47
N ARG A 551 -0.65 28.73 7.33
CA ARG A 551 -0.69 27.71 8.36
C ARG A 551 0.37 26.67 8.06
N VAL A 552 1.12 26.23 9.06
CA VAL A 552 2.26 25.33 8.87
C VAL A 552 2.23 24.15 9.84
N PRO A 553 2.72 22.96 9.45
CA PRO A 553 2.92 21.85 10.36
C PRO A 553 4.10 22.16 11.31
N THR A 554 4.14 21.49 12.47
CA THR A 554 5.27 21.57 13.41
C THR A 554 6.14 20.32 13.31
N VAL A 555 7.38 20.42 13.74
CA VAL A 555 8.34 19.32 13.75
C VAL A 555 8.18 18.51 15.05
N LEU A 556 8.14 17.19 14.93
CA LEU A 556 8.23 16.26 16.07
C LEU A 556 9.69 15.82 16.30
N LEU A 557 10.44 15.54 15.22
CA LEU A 557 11.85 15.17 15.30
C LEU A 557 12.62 15.61 14.05
N THR A 558 13.79 16.23 14.23
CA THR A 558 14.73 16.61 13.14
C THR A 558 16.14 16.05 13.36
N SER A 559 16.60 15.99 14.60
CA SER A 559 17.92 15.49 14.99
C SER A 559 17.88 14.93 16.42
N PHE A 560 18.86 14.11 16.74
CA PHE A 560 19.02 13.43 18.03
C PHE A 560 20.52 13.16 18.28
N PRO A 561 20.96 12.89 19.53
CA PRO A 561 20.23 13.15 20.78
C PRO A 561 20.02 14.68 20.95
N SER A 562 19.64 15.14 22.14
CA SER A 562 19.27 16.55 22.41
C SER A 562 20.29 17.63 22.01
N ASN A 563 21.55 17.26 21.77
CA ASN A 563 22.60 18.15 21.24
C ASN A 563 22.53 18.35 19.70
N GLY A 564 21.67 17.61 19.01
CA GLY A 564 21.47 17.66 17.56
C GLY A 564 22.61 17.07 16.73
N SER A 565 23.46 16.20 17.30
CA SER A 565 24.66 15.70 16.60
C SER A 565 24.35 14.78 15.42
N THR A 566 23.19 14.12 15.41
CA THR A 566 22.79 13.14 14.40
C THR A 566 21.47 13.58 13.76
N LYS A 567 21.42 13.65 12.44
CA LYS A 567 20.18 13.91 11.70
C LYS A 567 19.33 12.62 11.66
N VAL A 568 18.01 12.75 11.59
CA VAL A 568 17.09 11.60 11.50
C VAL A 568 17.33 10.74 10.24
N GLY A 569 17.75 11.36 9.14
CA GLY A 569 17.78 10.74 7.83
C GLY A 569 16.45 10.91 7.07
N PRO A 570 16.41 10.58 5.77
CA PRO A 570 15.22 10.77 4.93
C PRO A 570 14.06 9.87 5.39
N ILE A 571 12.83 10.36 5.34
CA ILE A 571 11.63 9.61 5.77
C ILE A 571 10.59 9.65 4.64
N ALA A 572 10.49 8.55 3.87
CA ALA A 572 9.54 8.44 2.76
C ALA A 572 8.25 7.67 3.14
N ALA A 573 8.37 6.65 4.01
CA ALA A 573 7.24 5.82 4.43
C ALA A 573 6.37 6.49 5.50
N ALA A 574 5.12 6.05 5.62
CA ALA A 574 4.21 6.57 6.63
C ALA A 574 4.64 6.08 8.03
N PRO A 575 4.54 6.93 9.05
CA PRO A 575 4.65 6.48 10.42
C PRO A 575 3.43 5.62 10.83
N THR A 576 3.57 4.88 11.92
CA THR A 576 2.43 4.26 12.63
C THR A 576 2.32 4.85 14.02
N VAL A 577 1.09 4.98 14.52
CA VAL A 577 0.81 5.65 15.80
C VAL A 577 0.00 4.75 16.73
N THR A 578 0.20 4.90 18.04
CA THR A 578 -0.65 4.29 19.07
C THR A 578 -0.53 5.02 20.41
N MET A 579 -1.47 4.80 21.32
CA MET A 579 -1.41 5.32 22.68
C MET A 579 -1.07 4.19 23.65
N ASP A 580 -0.17 4.45 24.61
CA ASP A 580 0.12 3.49 25.68
C ASP A 580 -0.87 3.58 26.86
N GLU A 581 -0.75 2.64 27.79
CA GLU A 581 -1.60 2.57 28.99
C GLU A 581 -1.41 3.77 29.93
N SER A 582 -0.34 4.56 29.76
CA SER A 582 -0.08 5.80 30.50
C SER A 582 -0.53 7.05 29.71
N SER A 583 -1.37 6.86 28.70
CA SER A 583 -1.88 7.91 27.81
C SER A 583 -0.77 8.71 27.11
N LYS A 584 0.37 8.08 26.83
CA LYS A 584 1.41 8.67 25.97
C LYS A 584 1.16 8.24 24.53
N LEU A 585 1.10 9.23 23.64
CA LEU A 585 0.97 8.99 22.21
C LEU A 585 2.36 8.68 21.63
N TRP A 586 2.50 7.54 20.97
CA TRP A 586 3.73 7.08 20.34
C TRP A 586 3.62 7.15 18.82
N VAL A 587 4.72 7.56 18.18
CA VAL A 587 4.89 7.61 16.72
C VAL A 587 6.12 6.80 16.32
N PHE A 588 5.93 5.79 15.48
CA PHE A 588 6.94 4.84 15.02
C PHE A 588 7.24 5.00 13.54
N PHE A 589 8.51 5.08 13.18
CA PHE A 589 8.94 5.29 11.80
C PHE A 589 10.41 4.91 11.63
N GLY A 590 10.78 4.61 10.37
CA GLY A 590 12.16 4.33 9.99
C GLY A 590 12.68 5.36 8.99
N SER A 591 14.01 5.51 8.95
CA SER A 591 14.68 6.34 7.97
C SER A 591 15.22 5.50 6.81
N GLY A 592 15.20 6.08 5.61
CA GLY A 592 15.63 5.42 4.39
C GLY A 592 15.04 6.03 3.12
N ARG A 593 15.77 5.85 2.02
CA ARG A 593 15.30 6.10 0.65
C ARG A 593 15.96 5.14 -0.34
N PHE A 594 15.29 4.86 -1.44
CA PHE A 594 15.82 4.03 -2.52
C PHE A 594 15.13 4.36 -3.86
N TYR A 595 15.51 5.47 -4.47
CA TYR A 595 14.91 5.99 -5.71
C TYR A 595 15.89 6.03 -6.90
N SER A 596 17.19 5.94 -6.64
CA SER A 596 18.23 6.11 -7.67
C SER A 596 19.42 5.19 -7.43
N THR A 597 20.25 5.02 -8.46
CA THR A 597 21.51 4.26 -8.35
C THR A 597 22.49 4.88 -7.36
N LEU A 598 22.42 6.20 -7.13
CA LEU A 598 23.22 6.88 -6.10
C LEU A 598 22.83 6.41 -4.69
N ASP A 599 21.58 6.00 -4.50
CA ASP A 599 21.14 5.44 -3.23
C ASP A 599 21.79 4.07 -2.97
N ILE A 600 22.22 3.30 -3.99
CA ILE A 600 22.89 2.00 -3.76
C ILE A 600 24.24 2.19 -3.05
N GLY A 601 24.96 3.27 -3.38
CA GLY A 601 26.27 3.58 -2.81
C GLY A 601 26.25 4.34 -1.47
N ASN A 602 25.10 4.83 -1.02
CA ASN A 602 25.02 5.59 0.24
C ASN A 602 25.17 4.66 1.45
N THR A 603 26.15 4.95 2.31
CA THR A 603 26.52 4.18 3.50
C THR A 603 26.08 4.83 4.80
N ASP A 604 25.24 5.87 4.76
CA ASP A 604 24.80 6.56 5.97
C ASP A 604 23.99 5.61 6.85
N ALA A 605 24.30 5.62 8.14
CA ALA A 605 23.54 4.87 9.13
C ALA A 605 22.08 5.33 9.13
N GLN A 606 21.16 4.37 9.00
CA GLN A 606 19.74 4.60 9.14
C GLN A 606 19.25 4.10 10.49
N HIS A 607 18.04 4.51 10.84
CA HIS A 607 17.53 4.39 12.19
C HIS A 607 16.05 4.02 12.15
N PHE A 608 15.59 3.38 13.22
CA PHE A 608 14.18 3.21 13.50
C PHE A 608 13.86 3.82 14.87
N PHE A 609 12.73 4.52 14.95
CA PHE A 609 12.38 5.37 16.07
C PHE A 609 11.03 4.99 16.67
N GLY A 610 10.91 5.17 17.99
CA GLY A 610 9.63 5.33 18.68
C GLY A 610 9.67 6.63 19.48
N VAL A 611 8.88 7.62 19.09
CA VAL A 611 8.90 8.98 19.67
C VAL A 611 7.56 9.28 20.32
N LYS A 612 7.57 9.82 21.55
CA LYS A 612 6.36 10.25 22.24
C LYS A 612 5.95 11.64 21.82
N ASP A 613 4.73 11.79 21.29
CA ASP A 613 4.15 13.07 20.98
C ASP A 613 3.44 13.68 22.21
N PRO A 614 3.87 14.86 22.66
CA PRO A 614 3.27 15.53 23.83
C PRO A 614 2.02 16.36 23.54
N VAL A 615 1.72 16.67 22.27
CA VAL A 615 0.80 17.76 21.93
C VAL A 615 -0.64 17.34 22.15
N LEU A 616 -1.01 16.19 21.60
CA LEU A 616 -2.37 15.66 21.76
C LEU A 616 -2.62 15.15 23.19
N THR A 617 -1.56 14.87 23.95
CA THR A 617 -1.65 14.51 25.37
C THR A 617 -1.57 15.74 26.30
N SER A 618 -1.73 16.95 25.76
CA SER A 618 -1.70 18.22 26.51
C SER A 618 -0.44 18.47 27.35
N SER A 619 0.67 17.77 27.01
CA SER A 619 1.97 17.90 27.68
C SER A 619 2.88 18.93 27.00
N CYS A 620 2.48 19.47 25.84
CA CYS A 620 3.12 20.60 25.17
C CYS A 620 2.11 21.37 24.32
N THR A 621 2.16 22.70 24.36
CA THR A 621 1.38 23.56 23.47
C THR A 621 2.25 24.06 22.33
N GLN A 622 1.83 23.87 21.09
CA GLN A 622 2.56 24.34 19.90
C GLN A 622 2.50 25.87 19.83
N ALA A 623 3.64 26.53 20.06
CA ALA A 623 3.78 27.98 19.98
C ALA A 623 4.72 28.41 18.85
N THR A 624 5.69 27.56 18.51
CA THR A 624 6.57 27.72 17.35
C THR A 624 6.65 26.41 16.59
N VAL A 625 7.33 26.41 15.44
CA VAL A 625 7.48 25.21 14.60
C VAL A 625 8.19 24.07 15.35
N THR A 626 9.04 24.39 16.33
CA THR A 626 10.00 23.44 16.93
C THR A 626 9.89 23.31 18.46
N ASN A 627 9.05 24.11 19.15
CA ASN A 627 9.03 24.11 20.62
C ASN A 627 8.52 22.81 21.27
N CYS A 628 7.87 21.93 20.49
CA CYS A 628 7.41 20.61 20.93
C CYS A 628 8.19 19.46 20.28
N GLU A 629 9.41 19.71 19.78
CA GLU A 629 10.32 18.65 19.32
C GLU A 629 10.76 17.72 20.46
N ARG A 630 11.13 16.49 20.11
CA ARG A 630 11.38 15.38 21.06
C ARG A 630 12.73 14.68 20.82
N PRO A 631 13.87 15.38 20.93
CA PRO A 631 15.18 14.84 20.55
C PRO A 631 15.86 13.98 21.63
N ASN A 632 15.32 13.92 22.87
CA ASN A 632 15.96 13.18 23.97
C ASN A 632 15.59 11.69 23.95
N LEU A 633 16.13 10.95 22.98
CA LEU A 633 15.83 9.53 22.78
C LEU A 633 16.86 8.62 23.47
N LEU A 634 16.41 7.49 24.01
CA LEU A 634 17.31 6.44 24.48
C LEU A 634 17.79 5.58 23.31
N ASP A 635 19.11 5.43 23.16
CA ASP A 635 19.69 4.47 22.21
C ASP A 635 19.59 3.04 22.74
N VAL A 636 18.83 2.20 22.03
CA VAL A 636 18.58 0.78 22.35
C VAL A 636 19.16 -0.16 21.28
N SER A 637 20.09 0.31 20.46
CA SER A 637 20.72 -0.46 19.38
C SER A 637 21.47 -1.69 19.89
N SER A 638 22.11 -1.56 21.05
CA SER A 638 22.87 -2.65 21.70
C SER A 638 22.03 -3.47 22.69
N ALA A 639 20.76 -3.11 22.91
CA ALA A 639 19.91 -3.76 23.90
C ALA A 639 19.66 -5.23 23.54
N THR A 640 20.07 -6.13 24.42
CA THR A 640 19.87 -7.57 24.29
C THR A 640 18.92 -8.06 25.39
N VAL A 641 17.93 -8.88 25.03
CA VAL A 641 16.93 -9.39 25.97
C VAL A 641 17.06 -10.90 26.08
N CYS A 642 17.21 -11.38 27.31
CA CYS A 642 17.39 -12.79 27.60
C CYS A 642 16.09 -13.42 28.15
N ALA A 643 15.64 -14.49 27.49
CA ALA A 643 14.51 -15.31 27.93
C ALA A 643 14.90 -16.26 29.07
N VAL A 644 16.09 -16.85 28.99
CA VAL A 644 16.66 -17.73 30.03
C VAL A 644 18.06 -17.22 30.32
N CYS A 645 18.26 -16.48 31.41
CA CYS A 645 19.53 -15.81 31.74
C CYS A 645 20.17 -16.38 33.00
N THR A 646 21.50 -16.33 33.04
CA THR A 646 22.28 -16.57 34.26
C THR A 646 22.56 -15.29 35.04
N GLY A 647 22.53 -14.14 34.36
CA GLY A 647 22.70 -12.80 34.94
C GLY A 647 21.52 -11.88 34.69
N ASN A 648 21.80 -10.64 34.32
CA ASN A 648 20.77 -9.63 33.99
C ASN A 648 19.91 -10.10 32.82
N GLN A 649 18.60 -9.82 32.90
CA GLN A 649 17.67 -10.11 31.83
C GLN A 649 17.92 -9.21 30.61
N VAL A 650 18.38 -7.97 30.84
CA VAL A 650 18.73 -7.02 29.78
C VAL A 650 20.20 -6.62 29.91
N THR A 651 20.90 -6.58 28.77
CA THR A 651 22.29 -6.11 28.66
C THR A 651 22.44 -5.14 27.49
N GLY A 652 23.58 -4.44 27.41
CA GLY A 652 23.89 -3.50 26.33
C GLY A 652 23.33 -2.08 26.50
N VAL A 653 22.58 -1.82 27.58
CA VAL A 653 22.15 -0.47 27.99
C VAL A 653 22.64 -0.21 29.41
N SER A 654 23.40 0.87 29.59
CA SER A 654 24.02 1.21 30.87
C SER A 654 22.97 1.42 31.97
N GLY A 655 23.16 0.80 33.14
CA GLY A 655 22.26 0.93 34.29
C GLY A 655 20.98 0.09 34.22
N VAL A 656 20.70 -0.60 33.11
CA VAL A 656 19.52 -1.43 32.92
C VAL A 656 19.84 -2.90 33.18
N THR A 657 19.02 -3.59 33.96
CA THR A 657 19.20 -5.01 34.29
C THR A 657 17.97 -5.88 33.97
N SER A 658 16.80 -5.27 33.81
CA SER A 658 15.52 -5.96 33.56
C SER A 658 14.70 -5.28 32.47
N LEU A 659 13.77 -6.01 31.85
CA LEU A 659 13.01 -5.52 30.70
C LEU A 659 11.85 -4.60 31.09
N LEU A 660 10.95 -5.11 31.94
CA LEU A 660 9.69 -4.45 32.27
C LEU A 660 9.71 -3.88 33.68
N GLY A 661 9.01 -2.76 33.87
CA GLY A 661 8.91 -2.05 35.13
C GLY A 661 8.96 -0.53 34.95
N SER A 662 8.79 0.19 36.06
CA SER A 662 8.80 1.66 36.11
C SER A 662 10.12 2.24 36.65
N SER A 663 11.03 1.40 37.14
CA SER A 663 12.33 1.81 37.69
C SER A 663 13.29 2.24 36.57
N SER A 664 14.21 3.16 36.87
CA SER A 664 15.33 3.51 35.97
C SER A 664 16.31 2.34 35.72
N THR A 665 16.24 1.27 36.53
CA THR A 665 17.00 0.02 36.30
C THR A 665 16.30 -0.96 35.35
N THR A 666 15.08 -0.62 34.90
CA THR A 666 14.32 -1.39 33.90
C THR A 666 14.36 -0.66 32.56
N LEU A 667 14.37 -1.39 31.44
CA LEU A 667 14.43 -0.77 30.12
C LEU A 667 13.18 0.07 29.86
N GLN A 668 12.01 -0.47 30.18
CA GLN A 668 10.73 0.24 30.07
C GLN A 668 10.72 1.53 30.91
N GLY A 669 11.11 1.48 32.18
CA GLY A 669 11.15 2.67 33.03
C GLY A 669 12.12 3.73 32.53
N MET A 670 13.29 3.33 32.04
CA MET A 670 14.26 4.25 31.44
C MET A 670 13.70 4.93 30.19
N VAL A 671 13.16 4.16 29.24
CA VAL A 671 12.53 4.72 28.03
C VAL A 671 11.33 5.62 28.36
N GLN A 672 10.54 5.26 29.37
CA GLN A 672 9.41 6.05 29.81
C GLN A 672 9.83 7.42 30.40
N SER A 673 11.03 7.51 30.97
CA SER A 673 11.61 8.78 31.45
C SER A 673 12.18 9.69 30.35
N MET A 674 12.35 9.18 29.13
CA MET A 674 12.94 9.87 27.98
C MET A 674 11.86 10.38 27.02
N ASP A 675 12.21 10.98 25.89
CA ASP A 675 11.24 11.34 24.84
C ASP A 675 10.82 10.14 23.98
N GLY A 676 11.51 9.02 24.12
CA GLY A 676 11.30 7.81 23.31
C GLY A 676 12.58 7.00 23.21
N TRP A 677 12.70 6.24 22.13
CA TRP A 677 13.85 5.38 21.85
C TRP A 677 14.24 5.42 20.37
N VAL A 678 15.50 5.07 20.10
CA VAL A 678 16.07 4.91 18.76
C VAL A 678 16.88 3.62 18.70
N THR A 679 16.79 2.93 17.56
CA THR A 679 17.71 1.84 17.21
C THR A 679 18.39 2.17 15.88
N VAL A 680 19.71 2.14 15.87
CA VAL A 680 20.54 2.17 14.67
C VAL A 680 20.39 0.83 13.96
N LEU A 681 20.19 0.87 12.65
CA LEU A 681 20.17 -0.34 11.82
C LEU A 681 21.62 -0.86 11.70
N PRO A 682 21.90 -2.12 12.11
CA PRO A 682 23.26 -2.59 12.36
C PRO A 682 24.07 -2.82 11.08
N ALA A 683 23.43 -3.15 9.95
CA ALA A 683 24.15 -3.38 8.71
C ALA A 683 24.42 -2.07 7.96
N LEU A 684 25.59 -1.97 7.33
CA LEU A 684 25.90 -0.87 6.42
C LEU A 684 24.86 -0.82 5.30
N ARG A 685 24.38 0.39 4.98
CA ARG A 685 23.37 0.65 3.94
C ARG A 685 21.99 0.08 4.22
N GLU A 686 21.75 -0.50 5.39
CA GLU A 686 20.43 -0.99 5.77
C GLU A 686 19.45 0.17 5.91
N ARG A 687 18.23 0.02 5.40
CA ARG A 687 17.20 1.08 5.39
C ARG A 687 15.82 0.55 5.69
N ALA A 688 14.99 1.36 6.35
CA ALA A 688 13.57 1.11 6.47
C ALA A 688 12.82 1.93 5.42
N LEU A 689 12.20 1.24 4.45
CA LEU A 689 11.61 1.86 3.26
C LEU A 689 10.08 1.80 3.22
N VAL A 690 9.47 1.03 4.10
CA VAL A 690 8.02 0.77 4.13
C VAL A 690 7.44 1.08 5.51
N SER A 691 6.13 1.31 5.54
CA SER A 691 5.42 1.65 6.76
C SER A 691 5.45 0.46 7.75
N PRO A 692 5.73 0.69 9.04
CA PRO A 692 5.68 -0.36 10.05
C PRO A 692 4.26 -0.89 10.26
N THR A 693 4.14 -2.07 10.84
CA THR A 693 2.88 -2.70 11.24
C THR A 693 2.87 -2.90 12.75
N LEU A 694 1.95 -2.26 13.45
CA LEU A 694 1.79 -2.42 14.89
C LEU A 694 0.70 -3.46 15.19
N LEU A 695 1.05 -4.49 15.95
CA LEU A 695 0.11 -5.55 16.36
C LEU A 695 0.50 -6.13 17.72
N GLY A 696 -0.47 -6.21 18.65
CA GLY A 696 -0.29 -6.89 19.94
C GLY A 696 0.92 -6.39 20.75
N GLY A 697 1.15 -5.07 20.77
CA GLY A 697 2.28 -4.44 21.46
C GLY A 697 3.64 -4.55 20.74
N ILE A 698 3.69 -5.12 19.54
CA ILE A 698 4.90 -5.24 18.75
C ILE A 698 4.82 -4.34 17.52
N VAL A 699 5.87 -3.57 17.28
CA VAL A 699 6.11 -2.84 16.03
C VAL A 699 6.95 -3.74 15.13
N PHE A 700 6.32 -4.25 14.07
CA PHE A 700 6.99 -4.99 13.01
C PHE A 700 7.39 -4.05 11.89
N PHE A 701 8.61 -4.17 11.38
CA PHE A 701 9.03 -3.44 10.19
C PHE A 701 10.07 -4.24 9.43
N THR A 702 10.11 -4.04 8.12
CA THR A 702 11.11 -4.65 7.26
C THR A 702 12.18 -3.64 6.89
N THR A 703 13.39 -4.15 6.71
CA THR A 703 14.52 -3.38 6.20
C THR A 703 15.04 -3.96 4.90
N PHE A 704 15.78 -3.16 4.15
CA PHE A 704 16.45 -3.57 2.93
C PHE A 704 17.93 -3.18 2.99
N ILE A 705 18.79 -4.11 2.58
CA ILE A 705 20.24 -3.96 2.49
C ILE A 705 20.61 -4.14 1.01
N PRO A 706 20.87 -3.05 0.27
CA PRO A 706 21.31 -3.13 -1.13
C PRO A 706 22.67 -3.83 -1.25
N THR A 707 22.89 -4.65 -2.28
CA THR A 707 24.23 -5.18 -2.57
C THR A 707 25.15 -4.13 -3.18
N ASP A 708 26.46 -4.37 -3.07
CA ASP A 708 27.51 -3.56 -3.71
C ASP A 708 27.54 -3.69 -5.24
N ASP A 709 26.91 -4.72 -5.81
CA ASP A 709 26.88 -4.95 -7.25
C ASP A 709 25.73 -4.18 -7.92
N LEU A 710 26.07 -3.08 -8.60
CA LEU A 710 25.14 -2.29 -9.42
C LEU A 710 24.48 -3.10 -10.55
N CYS A 711 25.06 -4.24 -10.94
CA CYS A 711 24.53 -5.15 -11.95
C CYS A 711 23.65 -6.26 -11.36
N ALA A 712 23.67 -6.47 -10.04
CA ALA A 712 22.79 -7.43 -9.38
C ALA A 712 21.55 -6.70 -8.87
N ALA A 713 20.38 -6.99 -9.46
CA ALA A 713 19.09 -6.56 -8.95
C ALA A 713 18.72 -7.38 -7.69
N SER A 714 19.57 -7.35 -6.67
CA SER A 714 19.41 -8.12 -5.44
C SER A 714 19.93 -7.36 -4.23
N GLY A 715 19.27 -7.55 -3.11
CA GLY A 715 19.66 -7.12 -1.76
C GLY A 715 19.00 -8.08 -0.78
N THR A 716 19.36 -8.02 0.49
CA THR A 716 18.73 -8.83 1.54
C THR A 716 17.76 -7.98 2.35
N GLY A 717 16.76 -8.62 2.95
CA GLY A 717 15.81 -7.95 3.81
C GLY A 717 15.70 -8.64 5.15
N ASN A 718 15.51 -7.86 6.20
CA ASN A 718 15.24 -8.36 7.55
C ASN A 718 13.82 -8.00 7.97
N LEU A 719 13.24 -8.82 8.84
CA LEU A 719 12.08 -8.45 9.65
C LEU A 719 12.53 -8.14 11.07
N TYR A 720 12.14 -6.99 11.59
CA TYR A 720 12.26 -6.63 12.99
C TYR A 720 10.91 -6.79 13.69
N GLY A 721 10.95 -7.19 14.96
CA GLY A 721 9.78 -7.27 15.84
C GLY A 721 10.14 -6.69 17.20
N LEU A 722 9.88 -5.40 17.39
CA LEU A 722 10.29 -4.66 18.59
C LEU A 722 9.10 -4.37 19.50
N PHE A 723 9.29 -4.51 20.80
CA PHE A 723 8.30 -4.08 21.77
C PHE A 723 8.18 -2.57 21.77
N TYR A 724 6.96 -2.06 21.55
CA TYR A 724 6.74 -0.65 21.24
C TYR A 724 7.19 0.30 22.37
N LEU A 725 7.14 -0.14 23.63
CA LEU A 725 7.54 0.67 24.79
C LEU A 725 9.06 0.72 25.04
N THR A 726 9.84 -0.17 24.43
CA THR A 726 11.28 -0.28 24.72
C THR A 726 12.18 -0.21 23.50
N GLY A 727 11.64 -0.47 22.30
CA GLY A 727 12.44 -0.58 21.08
C GLY A 727 13.38 -1.78 21.04
N SER A 728 13.19 -2.75 21.94
CA SER A 728 13.98 -3.97 22.06
C SER A 728 13.17 -5.21 21.69
N ALA A 729 13.79 -6.39 21.68
CA ALA A 729 13.05 -7.65 21.69
C ALA A 729 12.15 -7.77 22.95
N PHE A 730 11.18 -8.68 22.92
CA PHE A 730 10.22 -8.93 24.01
C PHE A 730 10.37 -10.34 24.62
N LYS A 731 9.92 -10.56 25.85
CA LYS A 731 9.81 -11.89 26.47
C LYS A 731 8.34 -12.17 26.81
N PRO A 732 7.70 -13.21 26.24
CA PRO A 732 8.27 -14.29 25.41
C PRO A 732 8.71 -13.85 24.01
N ALA A 733 9.47 -14.73 23.34
CA ALA A 733 10.04 -14.48 22.02
C ALA A 733 8.97 -14.31 20.93
N VAL A 734 9.03 -13.19 20.21
CA VAL A 734 8.04 -12.82 19.18
C VAL A 734 8.36 -13.43 17.83
N ILE A 735 9.63 -13.40 17.43
CA ILE A 735 10.15 -13.87 16.13
C ILE A 735 11.30 -14.86 16.32
N GLY A 736 11.27 -15.59 17.44
CA GLY A 736 12.25 -16.62 17.76
C GLY A 736 13.34 -16.17 18.73
N ALA A 737 14.19 -17.11 19.11
CA ALA A 737 15.28 -16.92 20.05
C ALA A 737 16.48 -17.80 19.68
N THR A 738 17.67 -17.37 20.05
CA THR A 738 18.93 -18.07 19.82
C THR A 738 19.53 -18.50 21.16
N THR A 739 19.92 -19.76 21.29
CA THR A 739 20.57 -20.26 22.51
C THR A 739 22.09 -20.21 22.35
N VAL A 740 22.77 -19.55 23.29
CA VAL A 740 24.22 -19.43 23.35
C VAL A 740 24.68 -19.91 24.72
N GLY A 741 25.33 -21.08 24.77
CA GLY A 741 25.68 -21.73 26.04
C GLY A 741 24.44 -22.09 26.85
N SER A 742 24.33 -21.57 28.07
CA SER A 742 23.16 -21.75 28.94
C SER A 742 22.12 -20.62 28.84
N GLU A 743 22.37 -19.62 27.98
CA GLU A 743 21.48 -18.47 27.84
C GLU A 743 20.65 -18.54 26.56
N THR A 744 19.38 -18.13 26.65
CA THR A 744 18.48 -18.03 25.49
C THR A 744 18.19 -16.56 25.23
N ILE A 745 18.77 -16.00 24.18
CA ILE A 745 18.61 -14.61 23.77
C ILE A 745 17.44 -14.49 22.80
N VAL A 746 16.54 -13.54 23.04
CA VAL A 746 15.41 -13.31 22.13
C VAL A 746 15.89 -12.53 20.90
N ASN A 747 15.50 -12.99 19.72
CA ASN A 747 15.83 -12.33 18.47
C ASN A 747 15.01 -11.03 18.34
N ARG A 748 15.71 -9.93 18.03
CA ARG A 748 15.06 -8.64 17.69
C ARG A 748 14.75 -8.52 16.19
N SER A 749 15.43 -9.31 15.37
CA SER A 749 15.22 -9.43 13.93
C SER A 749 15.50 -10.85 13.45
N ILE A 750 14.97 -11.16 12.27
CA ILE A 750 15.26 -12.38 11.49
C ILE A 750 15.49 -12.00 10.03
N ASP A 751 16.31 -12.78 9.33
CA ASP A 751 16.51 -12.66 7.89
C ASP A 751 15.27 -13.21 7.16
N LEU A 752 14.81 -12.52 6.13
CA LEU A 752 13.61 -12.92 5.37
C LEU A 752 13.85 -14.11 4.41
N GLY A 753 15.11 -14.48 4.18
CA GLY A 753 15.51 -15.52 3.24
C GLY A 753 15.26 -15.18 1.78
N THR A 754 14.91 -13.91 1.48
CA THR A 754 14.50 -13.46 0.15
C THR A 754 15.41 -12.39 -0.40
N ALA A 755 15.65 -12.46 -1.70
CA ALA A 755 16.27 -11.37 -2.44
C ALA A 755 15.24 -10.28 -2.76
N GLY A 756 15.67 -9.02 -2.63
CA GLY A 756 14.91 -7.84 -3.04
C GLY A 756 14.39 -7.00 -1.87
N MET A 757 13.76 -5.88 -2.20
CA MET A 757 13.10 -5.01 -1.21
C MET A 757 11.87 -5.72 -0.66
N ALA A 758 11.67 -5.65 0.65
CA ALA A 758 10.53 -6.27 1.31
C ALA A 758 9.37 -5.27 1.47
N SER A 759 8.14 -5.74 1.25
CA SER A 759 6.93 -4.99 1.54
C SER A 759 6.69 -4.84 3.04
N SER A 760 5.68 -4.04 3.42
CA SER A 760 5.13 -4.12 4.78
C SER A 760 4.54 -5.51 5.04
N MET A 761 4.51 -5.93 6.30
CA MET A 761 3.94 -7.21 6.70
C MET A 761 2.41 -7.15 6.57
N ALA A 762 1.83 -8.03 5.77
CA ALA A 762 0.41 -8.33 5.85
C ALA A 762 0.18 -9.35 6.96
N VAL A 763 -0.85 -9.12 7.78
CA VAL A 763 -1.15 -9.94 8.96
C VAL A 763 -2.32 -10.86 8.67
N HIS A 764 -2.15 -12.13 9.00
CA HIS A 764 -3.22 -13.11 9.12
C HIS A 764 -3.32 -13.58 10.56
N ILE A 765 -4.55 -13.61 11.09
CA ILE A 765 -4.86 -14.16 12.41
C ILE A 765 -5.69 -15.42 12.17
N GLY A 766 -5.05 -16.57 12.30
CA GLY A 766 -5.63 -17.87 11.97
C GLY A 766 -5.93 -18.75 13.17
N GLY A 767 -6.23 -20.01 12.88
CA GLY A 767 -6.30 -21.10 13.83
C GLY A 767 -4.99 -21.28 14.60
N GLN A 768 -5.08 -21.80 15.83
CA GLN A 768 -3.89 -22.10 16.60
C GLN A 768 -3.18 -23.32 16.05
N GLY A 769 -1.94 -23.13 15.66
CA GLY A 769 -1.09 -24.20 15.16
C GLY A 769 0.04 -24.57 16.11
N THR A 770 1.02 -25.30 15.57
CA THR A 770 2.20 -25.79 16.30
C THR A 770 3.50 -25.08 15.93
N GLY A 771 3.47 -24.17 14.95
CA GLY A 771 4.60 -23.37 14.51
C GLY A 771 5.12 -22.43 15.59
N GLY A 772 6.40 -22.55 15.91
CA GLY A 772 7.08 -21.65 16.85
C GLY A 772 7.34 -20.27 16.26
N SER A 773 7.50 -19.26 17.14
CA SER A 773 7.87 -17.89 16.76
C SER A 773 9.11 -17.85 15.85
N GLY A 774 9.04 -17.08 14.77
CA GLY A 774 10.11 -16.92 13.77
C GLY A 774 10.20 -18.03 12.73
N ALA A 775 9.46 -19.13 12.89
CA ALA A 775 9.48 -20.24 11.93
C ALA A 775 8.47 -20.01 10.79
N THR A 776 8.82 -20.47 9.59
CA THR A 776 7.82 -20.80 8.56
C THR A 776 7.18 -22.12 8.94
N SER A 777 5.86 -22.14 9.16
CA SER A 777 5.15 -23.35 9.55
C SER A 777 3.92 -23.57 8.70
N GLY A 778 3.81 -24.77 8.11
CA GLY A 778 2.60 -25.19 7.42
C GLY A 778 1.53 -25.78 8.33
N SER A 779 1.76 -25.77 9.65
CA SER A 779 0.85 -26.31 10.66
C SER A 779 0.23 -25.21 11.53
N GLY A 780 0.24 -23.97 11.01
CA GLY A 780 -0.21 -22.77 11.69
C GLY A 780 0.69 -22.32 12.83
N CYS A 781 0.42 -21.12 13.34
CA CYS A 781 1.27 -20.49 14.36
C CYS A 781 0.73 -20.70 15.76
N THR A 782 1.62 -20.99 16.71
CA THR A 782 1.26 -21.09 18.15
C THR A 782 0.66 -19.79 18.67
N GLY A 783 1.19 -18.65 18.24
CA GLY A 783 0.68 -17.30 18.52
C GLY A 783 -0.50 -16.89 17.64
N ARG A 784 -1.01 -17.77 16.76
CA ARG A 784 -2.09 -17.54 15.77
C ARG A 784 -1.82 -16.45 14.74
N VAL A 785 -0.70 -15.76 14.82
CA VAL A 785 -0.33 -14.68 13.90
C VAL A 785 0.66 -15.21 12.88
N THR A 786 0.25 -15.14 11.62
CA THR A 786 1.08 -15.40 10.46
C THR A 786 1.34 -14.09 9.75
N GLY A 787 2.62 -13.75 9.55
CA GLY A 787 3.01 -12.58 8.74
C GLY A 787 3.36 -13.00 7.32
N PHE A 788 2.85 -12.26 6.34
CA PHE A 788 3.19 -12.39 4.93
C PHE A 788 3.93 -11.16 4.43
N ILE A 789 5.09 -11.36 3.81
CA ILE A 789 5.91 -10.29 3.25
C ILE A 789 6.26 -10.65 1.82
N GLN A 790 5.96 -9.75 0.88
CA GLN A 790 6.35 -9.90 -0.51
C GLN A 790 7.68 -9.20 -0.74
N SER A 791 8.65 -9.90 -1.32
CA SER A 791 9.90 -9.30 -1.78
C SER A 791 9.76 -8.78 -3.20
N SER A 792 10.68 -7.91 -3.60
CA SER A 792 10.64 -7.28 -4.91
C SER A 792 10.93 -8.24 -6.08
N THR A 793 11.24 -9.50 -5.79
CA THR A 793 11.34 -10.58 -6.78
C THR A 793 9.99 -11.28 -7.01
N GLY A 794 8.97 -10.97 -6.20
CA GLY A 794 7.68 -11.66 -6.18
C GLY A 794 7.63 -12.86 -5.22
N THR A 795 8.68 -13.10 -4.43
CA THR A 795 8.68 -14.17 -3.42
C THR A 795 7.83 -13.75 -2.22
N LEU A 796 6.99 -14.65 -1.71
CA LEU A 796 6.23 -14.49 -0.48
C LEU A 796 6.90 -15.25 0.67
N SER A 797 7.38 -14.50 1.67
CA SER A 797 7.86 -15.05 2.93
C SER A 797 6.74 -15.13 3.94
N GLN A 798 6.63 -16.28 4.62
CA GLN A 798 5.68 -16.54 5.69
C GLN A 798 6.42 -16.88 6.98
N PHE A 799 6.00 -16.29 8.10
CA PHE A 799 6.57 -16.58 9.42
C PHE A 799 5.51 -16.48 10.52
N CYS A 800 5.74 -17.25 11.58
CA CYS A 800 4.93 -17.20 12.79
C CYS A 800 5.40 -16.10 13.72
N ALA A 801 4.46 -15.31 14.21
CA ALA A 801 4.69 -14.33 15.26
C ALA A 801 3.92 -14.69 16.53
N ASN A 802 4.49 -14.33 17.68
CA ASN A 802 3.83 -14.42 18.98
C ASN A 802 3.85 -13.04 19.65
N PRO A 803 2.88 -12.17 19.36
CA PRO A 803 2.85 -10.80 19.89
C PRO A 803 2.83 -10.75 21.41
N ALA A 804 3.25 -9.62 21.97
CA ALA A 804 3.32 -9.42 23.43
C ALA A 804 1.95 -9.47 24.11
N LEU A 805 0.92 -8.99 23.41
CA LEU A 805 -0.47 -8.94 23.86
C LEU A 805 -1.34 -9.80 22.95
N SER A 806 -2.40 -10.38 23.52
CA SER A 806 -3.38 -11.17 22.77
C SER A 806 -4.02 -10.32 21.67
N THR A 807 -3.99 -10.81 20.43
CA THR A 807 -4.53 -10.12 19.26
C THR A 807 -5.96 -10.52 18.90
N TRP A 808 -6.54 -11.50 19.60
CA TRP A 808 -7.91 -11.97 19.35
C TRP A 808 -8.87 -11.55 20.46
N SER A 809 -10.00 -10.95 20.06
CA SER A 809 -11.12 -10.63 20.95
C SER A 809 -12.09 -11.82 21.02
N ARG A 810 -12.28 -12.37 22.23
CA ARG A 810 -13.24 -13.46 22.47
C ARG A 810 -14.69 -13.03 22.24
N TYR A 811 -15.01 -11.74 22.35
CA TYR A 811 -16.37 -11.22 22.22
C TYR A 811 -16.79 -10.99 20.76
N ILE A 812 -15.92 -10.38 19.94
CA ILE A 812 -16.23 -10.15 18.50
C ILE A 812 -16.24 -11.48 17.74
N SER A 813 -15.33 -12.40 18.07
CA SER A 813 -15.36 -13.77 17.52
C SER A 813 -16.63 -14.54 17.91
N TRP A 814 -17.27 -14.19 19.04
CA TRP A 814 -18.54 -14.79 19.47
C TRP A 814 -19.75 -14.17 18.75
N VAL A 815 -19.71 -12.87 18.44
CA VAL A 815 -20.77 -12.21 17.64
C VAL A 815 -20.70 -12.66 16.18
N SER A 816 -19.50 -12.75 15.58
CA SER A 816 -19.31 -13.19 14.19
C SER A 816 -19.52 -14.70 13.96
N THR A 817 -19.73 -15.47 15.03
CA THR A 817 -20.14 -16.88 14.95
C THR A 817 -21.65 -17.06 15.16
N ARG A 818 -22.37 -15.98 15.49
CA ARG A 818 -23.81 -16.00 15.78
C ARG A 818 -24.68 -15.38 14.67
N GLU A 819 -24.08 -14.51 13.87
CA GLU A 819 -24.59 -14.06 12.56
C GLU A 819 -24.05 -14.96 11.45
#